data_AF-A0A442S6B9-F1
#
_entry.id   AF-A0A442S6B9-F1
#
_cell.length_a   1.000
_cell.length_b   1.000
_cell.length_c   1.000
_cell.angle_alpha   90.00
_cell.angle_beta   90.00
_cell.angle_gamma   90.00
#
_symmetry.space_group_name_H-M   'P 1'
#
loop_
_entity.id
_entity.type
_entity.pdbx_description
1 polymer ?
#
loop_
_entity_poly.entity_id
_entity_poly.type
_entity_poly.pdbx_seq_one_letter_code
_entity_poly.pdbx_strand_id
1 'polypeptide(L)'
;MAFVGLSNLSRLRRAWLTAIVAALLCLAATALAVAETKSLKGVALIIGQSNYLHIAALPNPANDARDMAKMLTDLGFDARSVTDRDATKLKRDLERFTEDADGADVAFIYYSGHGIEAGGENYLVPVDADVPSLKDASTSLVPISAVMEALKKTVPVTIMLLDACRTNPFPADAMVRRSPTASASPIGAGGLEPVRGAKALGNAPAADASLGIVVGFAAEPGHPALDGAAGENSPYASALLRHLAAMKGTEFGSVMRMVTEEVYLDTKAKQRPWVNESLRRLLYFGVAPAELTGDDGLITGERRQLLLTISDLPDPKRAQVELASLQEGVPLDALYGVLKALGTEKIPEDPTDLQKVLDAQAERLRKMMSERAALRTDDPEIKRLVASADKAIGQGAIVTARKFLDDAVGRVEQTNDAVDQAEDLVKQKRLADAAIYARRADASGLVFDYKSAAGDYAKAFSLAGKWDDKLRWNYKNQEAEALNAYGYATGDLDALQHAIEAYRTILNFIPNGEQNRDWAITRNNMAVVLQTIGERETETARLEEAARIFRDSLVVFEREKDDLNWAAAQNNLANVLLKIGERESDPKRLNEAVVAMRATLQKRPREKVPLEWAASQNNLGLALYALSEREAAGEHLTQAEAAYRLALEEYTREKAPVEWAMVENNLGNTLVSLGIQLNDKAKINEAADAFRAALEVRTRETFPVSWATSRLNLGNALSGVARFDMGTGALEEAAAAYDDALTVFTRQRFPMDWASAQNNLGSIYQTLGQRTRDAAKLEQSASAFRAARQVYVRRKFPRDWAMSHYNLGNTLQLLGGVTDKPEHYGEAIAAYRDALREYKRETNPRQWALAQAGLGSTLHWLSMSNADSRTLLESIAARRAALEVLTVDAAPIDWANAQNGIGMSLLNLGNLERTGKYLDDAEAAFTATLKVFSRESLPMQWAFAQNNLGDVSWNRASYGGGKAEYQKAIEFFENAKQGFTEAGYTIPIPLTDQKIDLVKKQMAKK
;
A
#
# COMPACT_ATOMS: atom_id res chain seq x y z
N MET A 1 45.08 -59.49 -48.33
CA MET A 1 45.85 -58.63 -47.41
C MET A 1 45.55 -59.14 -46.00
N ALA A 2 46.22 -60.14 -45.43
CA ALA A 2 47.64 -60.31 -45.09
C ALA A 2 48.12 -59.35 -43.98
N PHE A 3 48.33 -59.94 -42.78
CA PHE A 3 49.31 -59.60 -41.73
C PHE A 3 49.40 -58.16 -41.21
N VAL A 4 48.94 -57.93 -39.97
CA VAL A 4 49.56 -57.23 -38.81
C VAL A 4 48.51 -57.33 -37.69
N GLY A 5 48.74 -57.72 -36.44
CA GLY A 5 49.97 -57.97 -35.71
C GLY A 5 49.59 -57.99 -34.22
N LEU A 6 49.90 -59.11 -33.57
CA LEU A 6 50.03 -59.27 -32.13
C LEU A 6 50.73 -58.04 -31.52
N SER A 7 49.98 -57.07 -31.00
CA SER A 7 50.59 -55.86 -30.43
C SER A 7 49.86 -55.24 -29.23
N ASN A 8 48.63 -55.66 -28.91
CA ASN A 8 47.90 -55.12 -27.74
C ASN A 8 48.07 -55.94 -26.45
N LEU A 9 48.31 -57.25 -26.53
CA LEU A 9 48.62 -58.07 -25.34
C LEU A 9 50.06 -57.90 -24.83
N SER A 10 50.99 -57.46 -25.68
CA SER A 10 52.38 -57.17 -25.29
C SER A 10 52.56 -55.78 -24.67
N ARG A 11 51.72 -54.80 -25.03
CA ARG A 11 51.73 -53.46 -24.39
C ARG A 11 51.16 -53.48 -22.98
N LEU A 12 50.08 -54.24 -22.74
CA LEU A 12 49.57 -54.47 -21.38
C LEU A 12 50.57 -55.25 -20.53
N ARG A 13 51.18 -56.34 -21.04
CA ARG A 13 52.24 -57.05 -20.28
C ARG A 13 53.48 -56.20 -20.03
N ARG A 14 53.90 -55.33 -20.97
CA ARG A 14 55.02 -54.39 -20.76
C ARG A 14 54.68 -53.30 -19.75
N ALA A 15 53.47 -52.75 -19.78
CA ALA A 15 53.01 -51.75 -18.81
C ALA A 15 52.91 -52.34 -17.39
N TRP A 16 52.43 -53.58 -17.25
CA TRP A 16 52.39 -54.30 -15.98
C TRP A 16 53.80 -54.72 -15.51
N LEU A 17 54.71 -55.13 -16.40
CA LEU A 17 56.11 -55.38 -16.03
C LEU A 17 56.87 -54.09 -15.68
N THR A 18 56.65 -52.97 -16.38
CA THR A 18 57.26 -51.68 -15.98
C THR A 18 56.64 -51.14 -14.70
N ALA A 19 55.36 -51.39 -14.42
CA ALA A 19 54.75 -51.05 -13.14
C ALA A 19 55.28 -51.94 -12.00
N ILE A 20 55.52 -53.24 -12.25
CA ILE A 20 56.10 -54.15 -11.24
C ILE A 20 57.60 -53.89 -11.06
N VAL A 21 58.36 -53.58 -12.11
CA VAL A 21 59.78 -53.21 -12.01
C VAL A 21 59.95 -51.82 -11.42
N ALA A 22 59.07 -50.86 -11.72
CA ALA A 22 59.04 -49.56 -11.04
C ALA A 22 58.57 -49.68 -9.59
N ALA A 23 57.60 -50.57 -9.29
CA ALA A 23 57.22 -50.88 -7.91
C ALA A 23 58.35 -51.59 -7.17
N LEU A 24 59.08 -52.52 -7.80
CA LEU A 24 60.23 -53.20 -7.21
C LEU A 24 61.47 -52.30 -7.12
N LEU A 25 61.67 -51.35 -8.02
CA LEU A 25 62.71 -50.30 -7.92
C LEU A 25 62.33 -49.24 -6.90
N CYS A 26 61.06 -48.89 -6.74
CA CYS A 26 60.59 -48.05 -5.65
C CYS A 26 60.67 -48.79 -4.30
N LEU A 27 60.33 -50.08 -4.24
CA LEU A 27 60.47 -50.91 -3.04
C LEU A 27 61.96 -51.16 -2.70
N ALA A 28 62.82 -51.34 -3.69
CA ALA A 28 64.27 -51.48 -3.49
C ALA A 28 64.95 -50.13 -3.19
N ALA A 29 64.46 -49.02 -3.74
CA ALA A 29 64.92 -47.67 -3.39
C ALA A 29 64.43 -47.24 -1.99
N THR A 30 63.27 -47.73 -1.53
CA THR A 30 62.85 -47.58 -0.13
C THR A 30 63.60 -48.54 0.81
N ALA A 31 64.09 -49.69 0.31
CA ALA A 31 64.83 -50.66 1.13
C ALA A 31 66.33 -50.34 1.29
N LEU A 32 66.90 -49.49 0.43
CA LEU A 32 68.32 -49.07 0.51
C LEU A 32 68.53 -47.69 1.14
N ALA A 33 67.48 -47.05 1.66
CA ALA A 33 67.56 -45.76 2.35
C ALA A 33 66.87 -45.73 3.73
N VAL A 34 66.71 -46.89 4.37
CA VAL A 34 66.53 -46.95 5.83
C VAL A 34 67.88 -47.35 6.42
N ALA A 35 68.84 -46.44 6.35
CA ALA A 35 69.83 -46.39 7.41
C ALA A 35 69.04 -46.03 8.66
N GLU A 36 68.95 -46.94 9.63
CA GLU A 36 68.46 -46.62 10.97
C GLU A 36 69.25 -45.39 11.45
N THR A 37 68.61 -44.22 11.39
CA THR A 37 69.10 -43.02 12.04
C THR A 37 69.10 -43.34 13.53
N LYS A 38 70.29 -43.60 14.07
CA LYS A 38 70.51 -43.81 15.49
C LYS A 38 69.80 -42.67 16.24
N SER A 39 68.72 -42.97 16.96
CA SER A 39 67.99 -41.95 17.73
C SER A 39 68.94 -41.39 18.79
N LEU A 40 69.26 -40.10 18.70
CA LEU A 40 70.11 -39.45 19.69
C LEU A 40 69.40 -39.48 21.05
N LYS A 41 70.11 -39.85 22.12
CA LYS A 41 69.58 -39.86 23.48
C LYS A 41 69.69 -38.44 24.05
N GLY A 42 68.58 -37.71 24.08
CA GLY A 42 68.50 -36.39 24.70
C GLY A 42 67.98 -36.46 26.14
N VAL A 43 68.60 -35.74 27.07
CA VAL A 43 68.08 -35.51 28.41
C VAL A 43 67.78 -34.03 28.62
N ALA A 44 66.72 -33.70 29.35
CA ALA A 44 66.35 -32.31 29.61
C ALA A 44 65.98 -32.04 31.07
N LEU A 45 66.49 -30.93 31.61
CA LEU A 45 66.08 -30.39 32.90
C LEU A 45 65.45 -29.01 32.69
N ILE A 46 64.19 -28.90 33.10
CA ILE A 46 63.38 -27.70 32.96
C ILE A 46 63.12 -27.14 34.36
N ILE A 47 63.46 -25.88 34.58
CA ILE A 47 63.44 -25.26 35.91
C ILE A 47 62.56 -24.02 35.85
N GLY A 48 61.53 -23.95 36.70
CA GLY A 48 60.66 -22.79 36.82
C GLY A 48 60.65 -22.23 38.25
N GLN A 49 61.10 -21.00 38.44
CA GLN A 49 61.13 -20.34 39.74
C GLN A 49 60.09 -19.21 39.78
N SER A 50 58.98 -19.43 40.46
CA SER A 50 57.83 -18.50 40.50
C SER A 50 57.66 -17.88 41.89
N ASN A 51 57.66 -18.70 42.93
CA ASN A 51 57.24 -18.33 44.29
C ASN A 51 58.41 -17.88 45.16
N TYR A 52 59.04 -16.75 44.80
CA TYR A 52 60.13 -16.15 45.56
C TYR A 52 59.67 -15.67 46.95
N LEU A 53 60.44 -16.00 48.00
CA LEU A 53 60.10 -15.70 49.39
C LEU A 53 60.41 -14.26 49.80
N HIS A 54 61.46 -13.68 49.22
CA HIS A 54 62.05 -12.41 49.69
C HIS A 54 62.23 -11.35 48.59
N ILE A 55 61.95 -11.71 47.33
CA ILE A 55 61.99 -10.83 46.15
C ILE A 55 60.68 -10.98 45.37
N ALA A 56 60.46 -10.15 44.35
CA ALA A 56 59.22 -10.15 43.58
C ALA A 56 58.96 -11.52 42.91
N ALA A 57 57.78 -12.10 43.18
CA ALA A 57 57.33 -13.34 42.57
C ALA A 57 57.07 -13.17 41.06
N LEU A 58 57.24 -14.25 40.31
CA LEU A 58 57.00 -14.31 38.86
C LEU A 58 55.83 -15.26 38.59
N PRO A 59 54.73 -14.81 37.97
CA PRO A 59 53.53 -15.62 37.79
C PRO A 59 53.68 -16.77 36.76
N ASN A 60 54.53 -16.62 35.74
CA ASN A 60 54.55 -17.52 34.58
C ASN A 60 55.63 -18.64 34.55
N PRO A 61 56.78 -18.58 35.26
CA PRO A 61 57.84 -19.60 35.16
C PRO A 61 57.41 -21.05 35.42
N ALA A 62 56.47 -21.28 36.34
CA ALA A 62 55.93 -22.62 36.58
C ALA A 62 55.06 -23.15 35.41
N ASN A 63 54.40 -22.26 34.65
CA ASN A 63 53.68 -22.62 33.43
C ASN A 63 54.67 -22.96 32.32
N ASP A 64 55.66 -22.08 32.09
CA ASP A 64 56.71 -22.27 31.09
C ASP A 64 57.39 -23.63 31.28
N ALA A 65 57.77 -23.92 32.53
CA ALA A 65 58.47 -25.16 32.87
C ALA A 65 57.63 -26.41 32.61
N ARG A 66 56.33 -26.35 32.85
CA ARG A 66 55.41 -27.47 32.61
C ARG A 66 55.27 -27.76 31.11
N ASP A 67 55.01 -26.70 30.34
CA ASP A 67 54.72 -26.84 28.91
C ASP A 67 55.98 -27.16 28.10
N MET A 68 57.12 -26.58 28.48
CA MET A 68 58.42 -26.90 27.88
C MET A 68 58.86 -28.34 28.16
N ALA A 69 58.64 -28.85 29.38
CA ALA A 69 58.93 -30.24 29.69
C ALA A 69 58.08 -31.19 28.86
N LYS A 70 56.77 -30.89 28.70
CA LYS A 70 55.89 -31.64 27.81
C LYS A 70 56.40 -31.61 26.37
N MET A 71 56.69 -30.44 25.82
CA MET A 71 57.20 -30.29 24.44
C MET A 71 58.49 -31.08 24.22
N LEU A 72 59.45 -30.99 25.13
CA LEU A 72 60.72 -31.72 24.99
C LEU A 72 60.53 -33.23 25.12
N THR A 73 59.60 -33.68 25.99
CA THR A 73 59.19 -35.10 26.05
C THR A 73 58.60 -35.55 24.71
N ASP A 74 57.70 -34.75 24.13
CA ASP A 74 57.05 -35.04 22.84
C ASP A 74 58.07 -35.06 21.68
N LEU A 75 59.19 -34.32 21.80
CA LEU A 75 60.32 -34.35 20.87
C LEU A 75 61.30 -35.52 21.09
N GLY A 76 61.07 -36.33 22.13
CA GLY A 76 61.85 -37.54 22.44
C GLY A 76 62.96 -37.37 23.48
N PHE A 77 63.00 -36.25 24.22
CA PHE A 77 63.91 -36.11 25.36
C PHE A 77 63.37 -36.85 26.59
N ASP A 78 64.28 -37.40 27.39
CA ASP A 78 63.97 -37.73 28.79
C ASP A 78 63.96 -36.43 29.59
N ALA A 79 62.80 -35.78 29.63
CA ALA A 79 62.63 -34.45 30.18
C ALA A 79 62.01 -34.49 31.59
N ARG A 80 62.62 -33.76 32.52
CA ARG A 80 62.10 -33.55 33.87
C ARG A 80 61.94 -32.07 34.16
N SER A 81 60.83 -31.70 34.81
CA SER A 81 60.65 -30.35 35.34
C SER A 81 60.74 -30.30 36.86
N VAL A 82 61.28 -29.20 37.37
CA VAL A 82 61.31 -28.86 38.78
C VAL A 82 60.89 -27.41 38.96
N THR A 83 60.16 -27.11 40.03
CA THR A 83 59.72 -25.75 40.33
C THR A 83 60.04 -25.34 41.76
N ASP A 84 60.18 -24.04 41.97
CA ASP A 84 60.32 -23.36 43.26
C ASP A 84 61.37 -24.02 44.19
N ARG A 85 62.59 -24.19 43.67
CA ARG A 85 63.72 -24.81 44.35
C ARG A 85 64.52 -23.79 45.16
N ASP A 86 64.73 -24.10 46.43
CA ASP A 86 65.73 -23.42 47.27
C ASP A 86 67.17 -23.70 46.78
N ALA A 87 68.14 -22.92 47.27
CA ALA A 87 69.53 -22.97 46.80
C ALA A 87 70.15 -24.38 46.88
N THR A 88 69.82 -25.12 47.95
CA THR A 88 70.35 -26.47 48.19
C THR A 88 69.74 -27.47 47.22
N LYS A 89 68.41 -27.46 47.04
CA LYS A 89 67.71 -28.36 46.13
C LYS A 89 68.08 -28.08 44.68
N LEU A 90 68.18 -26.81 44.29
CA LEU A 90 68.51 -26.42 42.92
C LEU A 90 69.91 -26.94 42.51
N LYS A 91 70.91 -26.80 43.39
CA LYS A 91 72.26 -27.34 43.15
C LYS A 91 72.24 -28.86 42.99
N ARG A 92 71.55 -29.57 43.89
CA ARG A 92 71.41 -31.03 43.79
C ARG A 92 70.71 -31.47 42.52
N ASP A 93 69.66 -30.76 42.11
CA ASP A 93 68.92 -31.07 40.87
C ASP A 93 69.82 -30.89 39.63
N LEU A 94 70.73 -29.91 39.63
CA LEU A 94 71.70 -29.69 38.55
C LEU A 94 72.87 -30.69 38.57
N GLU A 95 73.40 -31.02 39.75
CA GLU A 95 74.44 -32.04 39.93
C GLU A 95 73.91 -33.40 39.46
N ARG A 96 72.74 -33.80 39.97
CA ARG A 96 72.08 -35.04 39.55
C ARG A 96 71.78 -35.04 38.05
N PHE A 97 71.39 -33.91 37.46
CA PHE A 97 71.17 -33.84 36.02
C PHE A 97 72.47 -34.08 35.24
N THR A 98 73.57 -33.52 35.71
CA THR A 98 74.89 -33.74 35.12
C THR A 98 75.29 -35.22 35.19
N GLU A 99 74.98 -35.91 36.29
CA GLU A 99 75.19 -37.35 36.44
C GLU A 99 74.28 -38.17 35.50
N ASP A 100 72.98 -37.87 35.48
CA ASP A 100 71.98 -38.55 34.65
C ASP A 100 72.24 -38.33 33.14
N ALA A 101 72.91 -37.23 32.77
CA ALA A 101 73.30 -36.90 31.41
C ALA A 101 74.48 -37.72 30.88
N ASP A 102 75.18 -38.49 31.74
CA ASP A 102 76.26 -39.36 31.28
C ASP A 102 75.75 -40.40 30.26
N GLY A 103 76.43 -40.48 29.12
CA GLY A 103 76.01 -41.29 27.97
C GLY A 103 74.82 -40.73 27.16
N ALA A 104 74.37 -39.50 27.41
CA ALA A 104 73.46 -38.77 26.52
C ALA A 104 74.23 -38.03 25.41
N ASP A 105 73.57 -37.85 24.26
CA ASP A 105 74.13 -37.11 23.13
C ASP A 105 73.92 -35.59 23.26
N VAL A 106 72.83 -35.18 23.92
CA VAL A 106 72.43 -33.78 24.13
C VAL A 106 71.90 -33.59 25.54
N ALA A 107 72.42 -32.60 26.27
CA ALA A 107 71.82 -32.11 27.52
C ALA A 107 71.15 -30.75 27.27
N PHE A 108 69.86 -30.67 27.58
CA PHE A 108 69.06 -29.46 27.44
C PHE A 108 68.64 -28.91 28.80
N ILE A 109 69.00 -27.66 29.10
CA ILE A 109 68.51 -26.94 30.27
C ILE A 109 67.62 -25.80 29.80
N TYR A 110 66.41 -25.74 30.34
CA TYR A 110 65.56 -24.55 30.26
C TYR A 110 65.38 -24.01 31.68
N TYR A 111 65.62 -22.72 31.86
CA TYR A 111 65.41 -22.04 33.14
C TYR A 111 64.54 -20.81 32.93
N SER A 112 63.42 -20.74 33.65
CA SER A 112 62.56 -19.56 33.76
C SER A 112 62.56 -19.07 35.21
N GLY A 113 62.85 -17.77 35.43
CA GLY A 113 63.01 -17.20 36.77
C GLY A 113 63.89 -15.95 36.82
N HIS A 114 64.32 -15.51 38.01
CA HIS A 114 65.31 -14.43 38.16
C HIS A 114 66.74 -14.92 37.91
N GLY A 115 67.54 -14.08 37.27
CA GLY A 115 68.97 -14.28 37.05
C GLY A 115 69.76 -12.99 37.26
N ILE A 116 70.95 -13.07 37.85
CA ILE A 116 71.79 -11.89 38.11
C ILE A 116 73.21 -12.08 37.60
N GLU A 117 73.87 -10.99 37.24
CA GLU A 117 75.31 -10.94 36.95
C GLU A 117 76.01 -10.13 38.04
N ALA A 118 77.16 -10.62 38.49
CA ALA A 118 78.04 -9.84 39.32
C ALA A 118 79.51 -10.24 39.12
N GLY A 119 80.34 -9.25 38.81
CA GLY A 119 81.79 -9.41 38.69
C GLY A 119 82.21 -10.36 37.57
N GLY A 120 81.49 -10.37 36.45
CA GLY A 120 81.75 -11.20 35.27
C GLY A 120 81.27 -12.65 35.39
N GLU A 121 80.37 -12.96 36.33
CA GLU A 121 79.78 -14.30 36.51
C GLU A 121 78.25 -14.20 36.58
N ASN A 122 77.57 -15.15 35.94
CA ASN A 122 76.12 -15.22 35.91
C ASN A 122 75.59 -16.23 36.93
N TYR A 123 74.52 -15.87 37.64
CA TYR A 123 73.91 -16.70 38.66
C TYR A 123 72.42 -16.92 38.40
N LEU A 124 71.95 -18.16 38.58
CA LEU A 124 70.53 -18.47 38.74
C LEU A 124 70.12 -18.17 40.19
N VAL A 125 68.95 -17.56 40.37
CA VAL A 125 68.44 -17.12 41.68
C VAL A 125 67.42 -18.13 42.23
N PRO A 126 67.73 -18.83 43.34
CA PRO A 126 66.79 -19.72 44.02
C PRO A 126 65.62 -18.96 44.70
N VAL A 127 64.52 -19.64 45.02
CA VAL A 127 63.32 -18.97 45.60
C VAL A 127 63.52 -18.43 47.01
N ASP A 128 64.49 -18.96 47.75
CA ASP A 128 64.86 -18.52 49.11
C ASP A 128 65.94 -17.43 49.14
N ALA A 129 66.40 -16.95 47.98
CA ALA A 129 67.44 -15.93 47.92
C ALA A 129 66.98 -14.58 48.50
N ASP A 130 67.81 -13.99 49.36
CA ASP A 130 67.62 -12.70 50.02
C ASP A 130 68.89 -11.82 49.92
N VAL A 131 68.85 -10.60 50.48
CA VAL A 131 70.03 -9.70 50.46
C VAL A 131 71.25 -10.30 51.20
N PRO A 132 71.11 -10.94 52.38
CA PRO A 132 72.18 -11.71 53.01
C PRO A 132 72.83 -12.78 52.12
N SER A 133 72.05 -13.47 51.27
CA SER A 133 72.52 -14.50 50.34
C SER A 133 73.61 -13.99 49.39
N LEU A 134 73.67 -12.69 49.13
CA LEU A 134 74.67 -12.06 48.26
C LEU A 134 76.06 -11.98 48.90
N LYS A 135 76.18 -12.14 50.23
CA LYS A 135 77.47 -12.11 50.95
C LYS A 135 78.29 -13.39 50.77
N ASP A 136 77.66 -14.47 50.32
CA ASP A 136 78.30 -15.71 49.91
C ASP A 136 77.52 -16.38 48.76
N ALA A 137 77.74 -15.89 47.55
CA ALA A 137 77.07 -16.40 46.36
C ALA A 137 77.43 -17.86 46.04
N SER A 138 78.61 -18.35 46.44
CA SER A 138 79.01 -19.74 46.17
C SER A 138 78.12 -20.77 46.85
N THR A 139 77.51 -20.42 47.99
CA THR A 139 76.61 -21.29 48.76
C THR A 139 75.13 -20.96 48.51
N SER A 140 74.79 -19.70 48.31
CA SER A 140 73.39 -19.24 48.27
C SER A 140 72.82 -18.97 46.87
N LEU A 141 73.67 -18.91 45.84
CA LEU A 141 73.28 -18.78 44.42
C LEU A 141 73.90 -19.92 43.60
N VAL A 142 73.49 -20.03 42.32
CA VAL A 142 74.00 -21.06 41.41
C VAL A 142 74.77 -20.43 40.24
N PRO A 143 76.12 -20.54 40.20
CA PRO A 143 76.91 -20.01 39.10
C PRO A 143 76.68 -20.84 37.83
N ILE A 144 76.30 -20.17 36.74
CA ILE A 144 76.04 -20.80 35.44
C ILE A 144 77.32 -21.42 34.86
N SER A 145 78.48 -20.76 35.01
CA SER A 145 79.76 -21.26 34.51
C SER A 145 80.09 -22.66 35.03
N ALA A 146 79.84 -22.94 36.31
CA ALA A 146 80.11 -24.23 36.94
C ALA A 146 79.26 -25.35 36.32
N VAL A 147 77.97 -25.09 36.09
CA VAL A 147 77.04 -26.04 35.44
C VAL A 147 77.48 -26.29 33.99
N MET A 148 77.82 -25.23 33.25
CA MET A 148 78.25 -25.34 31.86
C MET A 148 79.59 -26.09 31.72
N GLU A 149 80.55 -25.86 32.61
CA GLU A 149 81.82 -26.61 32.60
C GLU A 149 81.63 -28.09 32.93
N ALA A 150 80.70 -28.42 33.81
CA ALA A 150 80.37 -29.80 34.16
C ALA A 150 79.73 -30.52 32.98
N LEU A 151 78.67 -29.96 32.39
CA LEU A 151 77.98 -30.56 31.25
C LEU A 151 78.86 -30.65 29.99
N LYS A 152 79.71 -29.65 29.73
CA LYS A 152 80.66 -29.68 28.60
C LYS A 152 81.61 -30.88 28.64
N LYS A 153 81.93 -31.39 29.84
CA LYS A 153 82.77 -32.58 30.02
C LYS A 153 81.98 -33.88 29.88
N THR A 154 80.67 -33.84 30.14
CA THR A 154 79.79 -35.02 30.18
C THR A 154 79.16 -35.34 28.83
N VAL A 155 78.61 -34.33 28.13
CA VAL A 155 77.84 -34.56 26.89
C VAL A 155 78.47 -33.89 25.66
N PRO A 156 78.28 -34.47 24.46
CA PRO A 156 78.75 -33.88 23.22
C PRO A 156 78.13 -32.50 22.92
N VAL A 157 76.83 -32.31 23.18
CA VAL A 157 76.12 -31.04 22.93
C VAL A 157 75.41 -30.57 24.19
N THR A 158 75.66 -29.32 24.59
CA THR A 158 74.96 -28.66 25.71
C THR A 158 74.15 -27.48 25.23
N ILE A 159 72.86 -27.44 25.57
CA ILE A 159 71.96 -26.34 25.25
C ILE A 159 71.40 -25.79 26.56
N MET A 160 71.57 -24.50 26.80
CA MET A 160 71.01 -23.81 27.95
C MET A 160 70.20 -22.62 27.48
N LEU A 161 68.89 -22.67 27.63
CA LEU A 161 67.98 -21.57 27.31
C LEU A 161 67.51 -20.90 28.59
N LEU A 162 67.76 -19.60 28.68
CA LEU A 162 67.55 -18.78 29.87
C LEU A 162 66.43 -17.79 29.60
N ASP A 163 65.26 -18.11 30.14
CA ASP A 163 64.08 -17.26 30.19
C ASP A 163 64.03 -16.46 31.49
N ALA A 164 65.08 -15.68 31.70
CA ALA A 164 65.29 -14.98 32.96
C ALA A 164 65.44 -13.48 32.75
N CYS A 165 64.83 -12.73 33.66
CA CYS A 165 64.94 -11.28 33.68
C CYS A 165 66.39 -10.84 33.82
N ARG A 166 66.80 -9.96 32.92
CA ARG A 166 68.04 -9.18 32.96
C ARG A 166 67.84 -7.92 33.81
N THR A 167 67.14 -8.00 34.93
CA THR A 167 66.95 -6.86 35.85
C THR A 167 67.27 -7.31 37.25
N ASN A 168 67.91 -6.45 38.04
CA ASN A 168 68.27 -6.78 39.41
C ASN A 168 67.01 -6.88 40.29
N PRO A 169 66.65 -8.06 40.83
CA PRO A 169 65.49 -8.19 41.71
C PRO A 169 65.80 -7.80 43.17
N PHE A 170 67.06 -7.44 43.47
CA PHE A 170 67.52 -6.96 44.76
C PHE A 170 67.69 -5.43 44.77
N PRO A 171 67.84 -4.78 45.95
CA PRO A 171 68.10 -3.34 46.03
C PRO A 171 69.29 -2.90 45.18
N ALA A 172 69.24 -1.68 44.62
CA ALA A 172 70.23 -1.19 43.66
C ALA A 172 71.66 -1.04 44.22
N ASP A 173 71.80 -0.94 45.55
CA ASP A 173 73.07 -0.87 46.27
C ASP A 173 73.60 -2.25 46.71
N ALA A 174 72.89 -3.33 46.38
CA ALA A 174 73.27 -4.68 46.76
C ALA A 174 74.55 -5.13 46.03
N MET A 175 75.45 -5.75 46.79
CA MET A 175 76.77 -6.20 46.33
C MET A 175 76.94 -7.70 46.55
N VAL A 176 77.46 -8.40 45.55
CA VAL A 176 77.69 -9.85 45.57
C VAL A 176 79.15 -10.16 45.86
N ARG A 177 79.38 -11.11 46.77
CA ARG A 177 80.70 -11.70 47.00
C ARG A 177 80.69 -13.16 46.56
N ARG A 178 81.65 -13.54 45.72
CA ARG A 178 81.80 -14.93 45.24
C ARG A 178 82.03 -15.92 46.37
N SER A 179 82.70 -15.50 47.44
CA SER A 179 82.89 -16.24 48.69
C SER A 179 82.99 -15.21 49.83
N PRO A 180 82.88 -15.61 51.12
CA PRO A 180 82.91 -14.67 52.24
C PRO A 180 84.15 -13.76 52.27
N THR A 181 85.26 -14.24 51.71
CA THR A 181 86.57 -13.55 51.64
C THR A 181 86.84 -12.85 50.30
N ALA A 182 85.97 -13.00 49.30
CA ALA A 182 86.15 -12.37 47.99
C ALA A 182 85.75 -10.89 47.99
N SER A 183 86.34 -10.12 47.07
CA SER A 183 85.94 -8.73 46.82
C SER A 183 84.47 -8.65 46.40
N ALA A 184 83.75 -7.69 46.98
CA ALA A 184 82.36 -7.43 46.63
C ALA A 184 82.28 -6.77 45.25
N SER A 185 81.37 -7.25 44.40
CA SER A 185 81.09 -6.70 43.07
C SER A 185 79.64 -6.23 43.02
N PRO A 186 79.34 -5.09 42.36
CA PRO A 186 77.96 -4.65 42.16
C PRO A 186 77.20 -5.65 41.29
N ILE A 187 75.89 -5.76 41.51
CA ILE A 187 75.00 -6.48 40.59
C ILE A 187 74.82 -5.61 39.34
N GLY A 188 75.00 -6.20 38.16
CA GLY A 188 74.74 -5.54 36.90
C GLY A 188 73.28 -5.04 36.82
N ALA A 189 73.09 -3.78 36.41
CA ALA A 189 71.75 -3.20 36.25
C ALA A 189 70.88 -3.99 35.25
N GLY A 190 71.54 -4.68 34.31
CA GLY A 190 70.97 -5.52 33.28
C GLY A 190 70.95 -7.02 33.59
N GLY A 191 70.98 -7.46 34.85
CA GLY A 191 70.92 -8.90 35.22
C GLY A 191 71.97 -9.74 34.47
N LEU A 192 71.63 -10.91 33.93
CA LEU A 192 72.58 -11.79 33.21
C LEU A 192 73.40 -11.05 32.11
N GLU A 193 74.66 -11.41 31.86
CA GLU A 193 75.47 -10.98 30.68
C GLU A 193 75.74 -12.15 29.70
N PRO A 194 76.13 -11.91 28.43
CA PRO A 194 76.69 -12.96 27.57
C PRO A 194 77.88 -13.64 28.24
N VAL A 195 77.90 -14.97 28.24
CA VAL A 195 79.04 -15.75 28.73
C VAL A 195 80.26 -15.40 27.88
N ARG A 196 81.25 -14.71 28.46
CA ARG A 196 82.48 -14.33 27.75
C ARG A 196 83.28 -15.59 27.45
N GLY A 197 83.41 -15.93 26.17
CA GLY A 197 84.28 -17.01 25.72
C GLY A 197 85.70 -16.84 26.27
N ALA A 198 86.28 -17.95 26.74
CA ALA A 198 87.61 -17.98 27.32
C ALA A 198 88.62 -17.21 26.45
N LYS A 199 89.35 -16.29 27.07
CA LYS A 199 90.50 -15.62 26.48
C LYS A 199 91.48 -16.71 26.00
N ALA A 200 91.67 -16.86 24.69
CA ALA A 200 92.63 -17.82 24.15
C ALA A 200 94.05 -17.39 24.53
N LEU A 201 94.62 -18.06 25.54
CA LEU A 201 96.03 -18.01 25.87
C LEU A 201 96.50 -19.46 26.04
N GLY A 202 97.23 -19.96 25.03
CA GLY A 202 97.99 -21.20 25.10
C GLY A 202 97.42 -22.35 24.26
N ASN A 203 98.28 -22.90 23.41
CA ASN A 203 98.05 -24.09 22.59
C ASN A 203 97.80 -25.35 23.46
N ALA A 204 96.56 -25.53 23.95
CA ALA A 204 96.09 -26.79 24.49
C ALA A 204 95.21 -27.49 23.43
N PRO A 205 95.42 -28.78 23.12
CA PRO A 205 94.52 -29.53 22.25
C PRO A 205 93.15 -29.61 22.93
N ALA A 206 92.10 -29.15 22.25
CA ALA A 206 90.73 -29.31 22.71
C ALA A 206 90.40 -30.81 22.78
N ALA A 207 89.84 -31.28 23.89
CA ALA A 207 89.34 -32.65 24.01
C ALA A 207 88.33 -32.93 22.88
N ASP A 208 88.54 -34.01 22.14
CA ASP A 208 87.81 -34.43 20.93
C ASP A 208 86.30 -34.74 21.15
N ALA A 209 85.76 -34.61 22.36
CA ALA A 209 84.42 -35.09 22.73
C ALA A 209 83.29 -34.06 22.63
N SER A 210 83.55 -32.75 22.77
CA SER A 210 82.49 -31.72 22.76
C SER A 210 82.24 -31.19 21.34
N LEU A 211 81.02 -31.38 20.84
CA LEU A 211 80.55 -30.95 19.52
C LEU A 211 79.99 -29.52 19.51
N GLY A 212 79.77 -28.91 20.67
CA GLY A 212 79.52 -27.47 20.83
C GLY A 212 78.52 -27.12 21.93
N ILE A 213 78.43 -25.82 22.23
CA ILE A 213 77.55 -25.25 23.26
C ILE A 213 76.63 -24.21 22.63
N VAL A 214 75.36 -24.23 23.05
CA VAL A 214 74.37 -23.18 22.82
C VAL A 214 73.95 -22.57 24.15
N VAL A 215 74.03 -21.25 24.27
CA VAL A 215 73.39 -20.50 25.35
C VAL A 215 72.45 -19.48 24.75
N GLY A 216 71.14 -19.69 24.92
CA GLY A 216 70.10 -18.77 24.49
C GLY A 216 69.59 -17.94 25.67
N PHE A 217 69.29 -16.67 25.43
CA PHE A 217 68.72 -15.75 26.38
C PHE A 217 67.43 -15.16 25.82
N ALA A 218 66.41 -15.02 26.65
CA ALA A 218 65.13 -14.44 26.25
C ALA A 218 65.22 -12.99 25.78
N ALA A 219 66.26 -12.24 26.17
CA ALA A 219 66.50 -10.86 25.75
C ALA A 219 67.99 -10.59 25.45
N GLU A 220 68.23 -9.63 24.57
CA GLU A 220 69.54 -9.14 24.18
C GLU A 220 70.28 -8.43 25.34
N PRO A 221 71.61 -8.30 25.25
CA PRO A 221 72.39 -7.73 26.35
C PRO A 221 71.92 -6.31 26.71
N GLY A 222 71.63 -6.08 27.99
CA GLY A 222 71.19 -4.77 28.49
C GLY A 222 69.68 -4.50 28.44
N HIS A 223 68.88 -5.43 27.90
CA HIS A 223 67.42 -5.30 27.82
C HIS A 223 66.68 -6.34 28.68
N PRO A 224 65.54 -5.99 29.30
CA PRO A 224 64.76 -6.91 30.12
C PRO A 224 64.03 -7.96 29.26
N ALA A 225 63.86 -9.16 29.82
CA ALA A 225 62.90 -10.15 29.31
C ALA A 225 61.52 -9.86 29.91
N LEU A 226 60.47 -9.95 29.10
CA LEU A 226 59.10 -9.75 29.55
C LEU A 226 58.52 -11.08 30.05
N ASP A 227 57.85 -11.05 31.20
CA ASP A 227 57.22 -12.24 31.78
C ASP A 227 55.90 -12.61 31.07
N GLY A 228 55.26 -11.65 30.38
CA GLY A 228 53.96 -11.84 29.74
C GLY A 228 52.77 -11.49 30.65
N ALA A 229 51.56 -11.82 30.21
CA ALA A 229 50.36 -11.64 31.03
C ALA A 229 50.25 -12.77 32.07
N ALA A 230 49.72 -12.47 33.26
CA ALA A 230 49.58 -13.46 34.31
C ALA A 230 48.66 -14.62 33.88
N GLY A 231 49.15 -15.86 33.99
CA GLY A 231 48.41 -17.07 33.63
C GLY A 231 48.69 -17.61 32.23
N GLU A 232 49.56 -16.95 31.46
CA GLU A 232 50.06 -17.42 30.17
C GLU A 232 51.51 -17.93 30.33
N ASN A 233 52.14 -18.32 29.20
CA ASN A 233 53.58 -18.56 29.15
C ASN A 233 54.30 -17.25 28.79
N SER A 234 55.58 -17.14 29.14
CA SER A 234 56.40 -16.00 28.70
C SER A 234 56.41 -15.89 27.16
N PRO A 235 56.70 -14.72 26.56
CA PRO A 235 56.85 -14.59 25.11
C PRO A 235 57.93 -15.54 24.55
N TYR A 236 59.04 -15.72 25.26
CA TYR A 236 60.13 -16.59 24.82
C TYR A 236 59.76 -18.07 24.91
N ALA A 237 59.13 -18.49 26.01
CA ALA A 237 58.55 -19.82 26.17
C ALA A 237 57.50 -20.11 25.09
N SER A 238 56.58 -19.18 24.86
CA SER A 238 55.52 -19.29 23.85
C SER A 238 56.10 -19.46 22.43
N ALA A 239 57.10 -18.65 22.07
CA ALA A 239 57.78 -18.74 20.79
C ALA A 239 58.54 -20.07 20.63
N LEU A 240 59.21 -20.55 21.68
CA LEU A 240 59.86 -21.86 21.70
C LEU A 240 58.84 -22.99 21.50
N LEU A 241 57.75 -23.00 22.25
CA LEU A 241 56.67 -23.98 22.12
C LEU A 241 56.05 -23.98 20.72
N ARG A 242 55.97 -22.81 20.07
CA ARG A 242 55.42 -22.69 18.72
C ARG A 242 56.33 -23.26 17.62
N HIS A 243 57.64 -23.07 17.76
CA HIS A 243 58.60 -23.29 16.67
C HIS A 243 59.56 -24.47 16.88
N LEU A 244 59.78 -24.95 18.10
CA LEU A 244 60.68 -26.09 18.35
C LEU A 244 60.26 -27.37 17.62
N ALA A 245 58.96 -27.57 17.41
CA ALA A 245 58.44 -28.67 16.60
C ALA A 245 58.93 -28.65 15.13
N ALA A 246 59.33 -27.49 14.60
CA ALA A 246 59.89 -27.37 13.25
C ALA A 246 61.27 -28.02 13.09
N MET A 247 61.92 -28.40 14.20
CA MET A 247 63.22 -29.09 14.17
C MET A 247 63.19 -30.46 13.51
N LYS A 248 61.99 -30.98 13.21
CA LYS A 248 61.76 -32.07 12.26
C LYS A 248 62.04 -31.60 10.83
N GLY A 249 63.32 -31.42 10.50
CA GLY A 249 63.80 -31.01 9.18
C GLY A 249 64.33 -29.58 9.08
N THR A 250 64.12 -28.73 10.09
CA THR A 250 64.76 -27.41 10.21
C THR A 250 65.89 -27.48 11.22
N GLU A 251 67.04 -26.89 10.91
CA GLU A 251 68.18 -26.91 11.83
C GLU A 251 67.96 -25.94 13.01
N PHE A 252 68.55 -26.25 14.17
CA PHE A 252 68.35 -25.55 15.44
C PHE A 252 68.53 -24.03 15.36
N GLY A 253 69.58 -23.53 14.71
CA GLY A 253 69.87 -22.11 14.57
C GLY A 253 68.77 -21.34 13.84
N SER A 254 68.21 -21.92 12.78
CA SER A 254 67.09 -21.37 12.02
C SER A 254 65.82 -21.36 12.86
N VAL A 255 65.56 -22.40 13.65
CA VAL A 255 64.45 -22.40 14.61
C VAL A 255 64.65 -21.32 15.68
N MET A 256 65.86 -21.15 16.18
CA MET A 256 66.15 -20.09 17.14
C MET A 256 66.02 -18.69 16.54
N ARG A 257 66.32 -18.49 15.25
CA ARG A 257 66.00 -17.24 14.54
C ARG A 257 64.48 -17.02 14.43
N MET A 258 63.70 -18.07 14.14
CA MET A 258 62.24 -17.97 14.19
C MET A 258 61.76 -17.57 15.58
N VAL A 259 62.29 -18.18 16.64
CA VAL A 259 61.99 -17.83 18.03
C VAL A 259 62.36 -16.37 18.32
N THR A 260 63.55 -15.92 17.89
CA THR A 260 63.98 -14.52 18.06
C THR A 260 63.00 -13.55 17.41
N GLU A 261 62.66 -13.77 16.14
CA GLU A 261 61.79 -12.86 15.42
C GLU A 261 60.32 -12.97 15.88
N GLU A 262 59.87 -14.14 16.35
CA GLU A 262 58.53 -14.31 16.95
C GLU A 262 58.39 -13.47 18.21
N VAL A 263 59.35 -13.57 19.14
CA VAL A 263 59.36 -12.75 20.36
C VAL A 263 59.43 -11.28 20.02
N TYR A 264 60.25 -10.91 19.03
CA TYR A 264 60.34 -9.54 18.56
C TYR A 264 59.00 -9.00 18.05
N LEU A 265 58.26 -9.77 17.25
CA LEU A 265 56.91 -9.37 16.79
C LEU A 265 55.88 -9.35 17.92
N ASP A 266 55.78 -10.42 18.72
CA ASP A 266 54.78 -10.56 19.79
C ASP A 266 54.94 -9.49 20.88
N THR A 267 56.18 -9.06 21.12
CA THR A 267 56.49 -7.99 22.07
C THR A 267 56.47 -6.59 21.45
N LYS A 268 56.11 -6.47 20.17
CA LYS A 268 56.08 -5.20 19.41
C LYS A 268 57.43 -4.48 19.44
N ALA A 269 58.48 -5.21 19.07
CA ALA A 269 59.88 -4.79 19.06
C ALA A 269 60.50 -4.43 20.42
N LYS A 270 59.87 -4.83 21.55
CA LYS A 270 60.40 -4.51 22.90
C LYS A 270 61.42 -5.50 23.43
N GLN A 271 61.41 -6.73 22.92
CA GLN A 271 62.28 -7.81 23.37
C GLN A 271 62.81 -8.58 22.17
N ARG A 272 64.12 -8.83 22.16
CA ARG A 272 64.78 -9.63 21.14
C ARG A 272 65.65 -10.70 21.79
N PRO A 273 65.34 -12.00 21.64
CA PRO A 273 66.18 -13.08 22.14
C PRO A 273 67.57 -13.09 21.53
N TRP A 274 68.55 -13.50 22.33
CA TRP A 274 69.96 -13.54 21.93
C TRP A 274 70.54 -14.94 22.11
N VAL A 275 71.20 -15.47 21.09
CA VAL A 275 71.77 -16.84 21.13
C VAL A 275 73.26 -16.80 20.85
N ASN A 276 74.03 -17.39 21.76
CA ASN A 276 75.46 -17.67 21.57
C ASN A 276 75.63 -19.14 21.23
N GLU A 277 76.14 -19.41 20.03
CA GLU A 277 76.29 -20.77 19.50
C GLU A 277 77.73 -21.05 19.08
N SER A 278 78.20 -22.26 19.38
CA SER A 278 79.52 -22.78 18.98
C SER A 278 79.44 -24.19 18.41
N LEU A 279 78.27 -24.58 17.88
CA LEU A 279 78.04 -25.90 17.31
C LEU A 279 78.94 -26.12 16.08
N ARG A 280 79.56 -27.31 16.01
CA ARG A 280 80.42 -27.72 14.90
C ARG A 280 79.67 -28.53 13.83
N ARG A 281 78.39 -28.80 14.04
CA ARG A 281 77.49 -29.53 13.13
C ARG A 281 76.08 -29.00 13.25
N LEU A 282 75.30 -29.14 12.18
CA LEU A 282 73.87 -28.83 12.18
C LEU A 282 73.14 -29.77 13.14
N LEU A 283 72.28 -29.19 13.98
CA LEU A 283 71.53 -29.91 15.00
C LEU A 283 70.04 -29.97 14.62
N TYR A 284 69.46 -31.17 14.72
CA TYR A 284 68.05 -31.46 14.43
C TYR A 284 67.49 -32.34 15.55
N PHE A 285 66.18 -32.22 15.83
CA PHE A 285 65.46 -33.06 16.80
C PHE A 285 64.32 -33.83 16.13
N GLY A 286 63.92 -34.95 16.74
CA GLY A 286 62.55 -35.47 16.63
C GLY A 286 62.38 -36.94 16.25
N VAL A 287 61.63 -37.66 17.09
CA VAL A 287 60.37 -38.32 16.71
C VAL A 287 59.28 -37.27 16.95
N ALA A 288 58.32 -37.09 16.04
CA ALA A 288 57.54 -35.84 15.97
C ALA A 288 56.22 -35.86 16.79
N PRO A 289 55.87 -34.78 17.52
CA PRO A 289 54.47 -34.45 17.78
C PRO A 289 53.74 -34.13 16.48
N ALA A 290 52.41 -34.33 16.45
CA ALA A 290 51.62 -34.03 15.26
C ALA A 290 51.72 -32.54 14.91
N GLU A 291 52.10 -32.21 13.66
CA GLU A 291 52.03 -30.83 13.18
C GLU A 291 50.58 -30.33 13.23
N LEU A 292 50.42 -29.03 13.43
CA LEU A 292 49.11 -28.38 13.30
C LEU A 292 48.55 -28.70 11.91
N THR A 293 47.33 -29.23 11.85
CA THR A 293 46.62 -29.53 10.61
C THR A 293 45.53 -28.50 10.35
N GLY A 294 45.02 -28.46 9.12
CA GLY A 294 44.00 -27.47 8.72
C GLY A 294 44.54 -26.04 8.65
N ASP A 295 43.68 -25.07 8.94
CA ASP A 295 43.98 -23.64 8.74
C ASP A 295 45.20 -23.19 9.56
N ASP A 296 45.30 -23.62 10.81
CA ASP A 296 46.39 -23.24 11.72
C ASP A 296 47.76 -23.78 11.27
N GLY A 297 47.77 -24.94 10.61
CA GLY A 297 48.97 -25.49 9.99
C GLY A 297 49.46 -24.64 8.82
N LEU A 298 48.55 -24.24 7.93
CA LEU A 298 48.87 -23.38 6.78
C LEU A 298 49.42 -22.02 7.23
N ILE A 299 48.75 -21.39 8.19
CA ILE A 299 49.16 -20.09 8.74
C ILE A 299 50.54 -20.20 9.39
N THR A 300 50.75 -21.22 10.22
CA THR A 300 52.03 -21.42 10.93
C THR A 300 53.17 -21.70 9.95
N GLY A 301 52.91 -22.43 8.86
CA GLY A 301 53.90 -22.69 7.81
C GLY A 301 54.40 -21.41 7.14
N GLU A 302 53.50 -20.53 6.71
CA GLU A 302 53.89 -19.25 6.10
C GLU A 302 54.52 -18.29 7.12
N ARG A 303 54.02 -18.27 8.36
CA ARG A 303 54.60 -17.46 9.44
C ARG A 303 56.06 -17.82 9.68
N ARG A 304 56.42 -19.11 9.77
CA ARG A 304 57.83 -19.53 9.92
C ARG A 304 58.73 -19.00 8.81
N GLN A 305 58.25 -19.03 7.56
CA GLN A 305 58.99 -18.45 6.44
C GLN A 305 59.12 -16.92 6.54
N LEU A 306 58.07 -16.24 7.03
CA LEU A 306 58.12 -14.81 7.29
C LEU A 306 59.18 -14.47 8.33
N LEU A 307 59.19 -15.17 9.46
CA LEU A 307 60.15 -14.93 10.55
C LEU A 307 61.60 -15.06 10.06
N LEU A 308 61.89 -16.08 9.25
CA LEU A 308 63.22 -16.22 8.62
C LEU A 308 63.52 -15.04 7.67
N THR A 309 62.54 -14.59 6.90
CA THR A 309 62.71 -13.43 6.00
C THR A 309 62.99 -12.15 6.80
N ILE A 310 62.29 -11.94 7.92
CA ILE A 310 62.54 -10.81 8.82
C ILE A 310 63.94 -10.90 9.39
N SER A 311 64.40 -12.10 9.76
CA SER A 311 65.76 -12.32 10.30
C SER A 311 66.86 -11.83 9.36
N ASP A 312 66.66 -11.94 8.04
CA ASP A 312 67.60 -11.48 7.02
C ASP A 312 67.46 -9.98 6.65
N LEU A 313 66.44 -9.28 7.20
CA LEU A 313 66.16 -7.89 6.86
C LEU A 313 67.10 -6.91 7.60
N PRO A 314 67.75 -5.94 6.92
CA PRO A 314 68.61 -4.95 7.58
C PRO A 314 67.87 -4.02 8.55
N ASP A 315 68.53 -3.62 9.65
CA ASP A 315 67.96 -2.78 10.72
C ASP A 315 67.30 -1.46 10.24
N PRO A 316 67.86 -0.70 9.26
CA PRO A 316 67.21 0.51 8.78
C PRO A 316 65.84 0.25 8.15
N LYS A 317 65.68 -0.87 7.43
CA LYS A 317 64.40 -1.26 6.82
C LYS A 317 63.43 -1.75 7.90
N ARG A 318 63.92 -2.41 8.96
CA ARG A 318 63.08 -2.81 10.11
C ARG A 318 62.48 -1.59 10.82
N ALA A 319 63.29 -0.58 11.11
CA ALA A 319 62.85 0.65 11.78
C ALA A 319 61.75 1.40 10.99
N GLN A 320 61.79 1.37 9.65
CA GLN A 320 60.75 1.97 8.81
C GLN A 320 59.42 1.20 8.87
N VAL A 321 59.48 -0.14 8.92
CA VAL A 321 58.29 -0.97 9.08
C VAL A 321 57.65 -0.74 10.45
N GLU A 322 58.45 -0.66 11.52
CA GLU A 322 57.99 -0.32 12.87
C GLU A 322 57.29 1.05 12.90
N LEU A 323 57.92 2.07 12.29
CA LEU A 323 57.38 3.42 12.24
C LEU A 323 56.01 3.46 11.53
N ALA A 324 55.92 2.83 10.36
CA ALA A 324 54.66 2.77 9.59
C ALA A 324 53.56 2.01 10.34
N SER A 325 53.91 0.88 11.00
CA SER A 325 52.97 0.11 11.83
C SER A 325 52.42 0.96 13.00
N LEU A 326 53.28 1.73 13.67
CA LEU A 326 52.89 2.60 14.78
C LEU A 326 52.05 3.79 14.33
N GLN A 327 52.42 4.45 13.22
CA GLN A 327 51.71 5.63 12.71
C GLN A 327 50.29 5.30 12.25
N GLU A 328 50.13 4.19 11.53
CA GLU A 328 48.85 3.78 10.95
C GLU A 328 48.03 2.85 11.88
N GLY A 329 48.61 2.43 13.01
CA GLY A 329 47.93 1.59 13.99
C GLY A 329 47.61 0.17 13.48
N VAL A 330 48.44 -0.37 12.59
CA VAL A 330 48.29 -1.72 12.02
C VAL A 330 49.23 -2.73 12.65
N PRO A 331 48.90 -4.04 12.70
CA PRO A 331 49.77 -5.06 13.26
C PRO A 331 51.13 -5.13 12.54
N LEU A 332 52.21 -5.19 13.31
CA LEU A 332 53.58 -5.22 12.80
C LEU A 332 53.83 -6.44 11.91
N ASP A 333 53.37 -7.61 12.35
CA ASP A 333 53.42 -8.89 11.64
C ASP A 333 52.81 -8.79 10.24
N ALA A 334 51.65 -8.16 10.15
CA ALA A 334 50.89 -8.01 8.91
C ALA A 334 51.66 -7.16 7.91
N LEU A 335 52.29 -6.07 8.36
CA LEU A 335 53.06 -5.19 7.48
C LEU A 335 54.35 -5.86 6.97
N TYR A 336 55.05 -6.61 7.82
CA TYR A 336 56.16 -7.46 7.36
C TYR A 336 55.70 -8.56 6.38
N GLY A 337 54.55 -9.16 6.64
CA GLY A 337 53.91 -10.12 5.75
C GLY A 337 53.64 -9.54 4.36
N VAL A 338 53.13 -8.30 4.31
CA VAL A 338 52.89 -7.59 3.05
C VAL A 338 54.21 -7.33 2.32
N LEU A 339 55.24 -6.87 3.04
CA LEU A 339 56.56 -6.62 2.47
C LEU A 339 57.17 -7.90 1.86
N LYS A 340 57.05 -9.03 2.56
CA LYS A 340 57.45 -10.36 2.04
C LYS A 340 56.65 -10.73 0.79
N ALA A 341 55.33 -10.53 0.81
CA ALA A 341 54.44 -10.87 -0.32
C ALA A 341 54.68 -10.01 -1.57
N LEU A 342 55.16 -8.77 -1.41
CA LEU A 342 55.59 -7.93 -2.53
C LEU A 342 56.81 -8.51 -3.27
N GLY A 343 57.64 -9.29 -2.57
CA GLY A 343 58.86 -9.89 -3.08
C GLY A 343 60.06 -8.92 -3.04
N THR A 344 61.26 -9.47 -2.84
CA THR A 344 62.49 -8.71 -2.62
C THR A 344 62.87 -7.79 -3.78
N GLU A 345 62.48 -8.11 -5.02
CA GLU A 345 62.74 -7.29 -6.21
C GLU A 345 61.91 -6.00 -6.27
N LYS A 346 60.79 -5.94 -5.53
CA LYS A 346 59.86 -4.80 -5.56
C LYS A 346 59.97 -3.87 -4.36
N ILE A 347 60.91 -4.16 -3.45
CA ILE A 347 61.18 -3.32 -2.27
C ILE A 347 62.10 -2.19 -2.71
N PRO A 348 61.68 -0.91 -2.64
CA PRO A 348 62.55 0.20 -2.98
C PRO A 348 63.82 0.23 -2.12
N GLU A 349 64.97 0.49 -2.74
CA GLU A 349 66.22 0.70 -2.01
C GLU A 349 66.33 2.12 -1.44
N ASP A 350 65.64 3.09 -2.05
CA ASP A 350 65.55 4.44 -1.50
C ASP A 350 64.65 4.46 -0.24
N PRO A 351 65.14 4.97 0.90
CA PRO A 351 64.39 5.00 2.15
C PRO A 351 63.08 5.81 2.07
N THR A 352 63.03 6.86 1.26
CA THR A 352 61.83 7.72 1.12
C THR A 352 60.76 7.00 0.34
N ASP A 353 61.13 6.32 -0.74
CA ASP A 353 60.20 5.56 -1.55
C ASP A 353 59.72 4.29 -0.82
N LEU A 354 60.58 3.65 -0.03
CA LEU A 354 60.18 2.55 0.85
C LEU A 354 59.15 3.01 1.90
N GLN A 355 59.36 4.16 2.54
CA GLN A 355 58.39 4.71 3.50
C GLN A 355 57.02 4.97 2.84
N LYS A 356 56.98 5.58 1.65
CA LYS A 356 55.72 5.80 0.91
C LYS A 356 54.99 4.48 0.62
N VAL A 357 55.72 3.42 0.25
CA VAL A 357 55.14 2.10 0.00
C VAL A 357 54.56 1.52 1.29
N LEU A 358 55.29 1.61 2.40
CA LEU A 358 54.86 1.11 3.70
C LEU A 358 53.61 1.85 4.21
N ASP A 359 53.60 3.18 4.17
CA ASP A 359 52.44 4.00 4.56
C ASP A 359 51.22 3.65 3.70
N ALA A 360 51.40 3.52 2.38
CA ALA A 360 50.32 3.16 1.47
C ALA A 360 49.79 1.73 1.70
N GLN A 361 50.65 0.77 2.04
CA GLN A 361 50.20 -0.59 2.37
C GLN A 361 49.56 -0.66 3.75
N ALA A 362 50.08 0.07 4.73
CA ALA A 362 49.52 0.15 6.07
C ALA A 362 48.12 0.79 6.05
N GLU A 363 47.92 1.86 5.28
CA GLU A 363 46.59 2.47 5.08
C GLU A 363 45.60 1.48 4.43
N ARG A 364 46.05 0.72 3.41
CA ARG A 364 45.22 -0.31 2.77
C ARG A 364 44.83 -1.41 3.76
N LEU A 365 45.79 -1.87 4.57
CA LEU A 365 45.58 -2.89 5.58
C LEU A 365 44.59 -2.40 6.65
N ARG A 366 44.76 -1.16 7.13
CA ARG A 366 43.84 -0.50 8.07
C ARG A 366 42.42 -0.42 7.51
N LYS A 367 42.29 0.00 6.25
CA LYS A 367 40.99 0.07 5.56
C LYS A 367 40.33 -1.32 5.48
N MET A 368 41.06 -2.33 5.01
CA MET A 368 40.57 -3.70 4.90
C MET A 368 40.10 -4.26 6.26
N MET A 369 40.86 -4.01 7.33
CA MET A 369 40.49 -4.41 8.69
C MET A 369 39.26 -3.67 9.21
N SER A 370 39.01 -2.42 8.78
CA SER A 370 37.85 -1.61 9.20
C SER A 370 36.55 -1.99 8.48
N GLU A 371 36.59 -2.25 7.16
CA GLU A 371 35.42 -2.61 6.35
C GLU A 371 34.81 -3.95 6.78
N ARG A 372 35.65 -4.86 7.30
CA ARG A 372 35.26 -6.13 7.90
C ARG A 372 34.18 -6.00 8.97
N ALA A 373 34.25 -4.99 9.84
CA ALA A 373 33.29 -4.83 10.93
C ALA A 373 31.84 -4.64 10.42
N ALA A 374 31.67 -4.26 9.14
CA ALA A 374 30.38 -4.09 8.50
C ALA A 374 29.86 -5.34 7.77
N LEU A 375 30.70 -6.35 7.52
CA LEU A 375 30.32 -7.53 6.76
C LEU A 375 29.55 -8.54 7.63
N ARG A 376 28.28 -8.76 7.28
CA ARG A 376 27.42 -9.81 7.86
C ARG A 376 27.08 -10.83 6.79
N THR A 377 27.58 -12.04 6.95
CA THR A 377 27.14 -13.23 6.21
C THR A 377 26.58 -14.23 7.21
N ASP A 378 25.69 -15.13 6.78
CA ASP A 378 25.20 -16.25 7.60
C ASP A 378 25.74 -17.61 7.18
N ASP A 379 26.49 -17.68 6.07
CA ASP A 379 27.14 -18.93 5.65
C ASP A 379 28.29 -19.27 6.64
N PRO A 380 28.22 -20.43 7.32
CA PRO A 380 29.18 -20.81 8.35
C PRO A 380 30.59 -21.07 7.79
N GLU A 381 30.70 -21.49 6.53
CA GLU A 381 32.00 -21.74 5.91
C GLU A 381 32.65 -20.44 5.45
N ILE A 382 31.88 -19.48 4.91
CA ILE A 382 32.41 -18.13 4.63
C ILE A 382 32.85 -17.46 5.94
N LYS A 383 32.08 -17.59 7.03
CA LYS A 383 32.50 -17.10 8.36
C LYS A 383 33.83 -17.71 8.80
N ARG A 384 33.99 -19.03 8.65
CA ARG A 384 35.23 -19.74 9.00
C ARG A 384 36.40 -19.24 8.17
N LEU A 385 36.28 -19.23 6.85
CA LEU A 385 37.34 -18.83 5.91
C LEU A 385 37.78 -17.37 6.11
N VAL A 386 36.83 -16.45 6.29
CA VAL A 386 37.14 -15.04 6.59
C VAL A 386 37.88 -14.93 7.92
N ALA A 387 37.40 -15.60 8.98
CA ALA A 387 38.08 -15.60 10.27
C ALA A 387 39.52 -16.18 10.21
N SER A 388 39.73 -17.22 9.40
CA SER A 388 41.05 -17.80 9.16
C SER A 388 41.94 -16.87 8.33
N ALA A 389 41.39 -16.15 7.35
CA ALA A 389 42.11 -15.10 6.62
C ALA A 389 42.55 -13.97 7.55
N ASP A 390 41.68 -13.54 8.46
CA ASP A 390 41.98 -12.49 9.44
C ASP A 390 43.09 -12.91 10.40
N LYS A 391 43.02 -14.15 10.90
CA LYS A 391 44.07 -14.75 11.72
C LYS A 391 45.39 -14.82 10.96
N ALA A 392 45.35 -15.21 9.68
CA ALA A 392 46.51 -15.26 8.81
C ALA A 392 47.14 -13.88 8.60
N ILE A 393 46.33 -12.85 8.31
CA ILE A 393 46.78 -11.45 8.18
C ILE A 393 47.45 -10.97 9.48
N GLY A 394 46.79 -11.16 10.62
CA GLY A 394 47.32 -10.76 11.92
C GLY A 394 48.64 -11.44 12.28
N GLN A 395 48.95 -12.57 11.64
CA GLN A 395 50.19 -13.31 11.82
C GLN A 395 51.20 -13.12 10.68
N GLY A 396 50.93 -12.20 9.74
CA GLY A 396 51.78 -11.90 8.59
C GLY A 396 51.76 -12.95 7.47
N ALA A 397 50.86 -13.93 7.54
CA ALA A 397 50.67 -14.97 6.52
C ALA A 397 49.75 -14.48 5.38
N ILE A 398 50.21 -13.47 4.63
CA ILE A 398 49.39 -12.75 3.64
C ILE A 398 49.00 -13.64 2.44
N VAL A 399 49.86 -14.55 2.00
CA VAL A 399 49.55 -15.45 0.88
C VAL A 399 48.47 -16.46 1.27
N THR A 400 48.56 -17.00 2.48
CA THR A 400 47.57 -17.93 3.06
C THR A 400 46.25 -17.21 3.30
N ALA A 401 46.29 -15.96 3.80
CA ALA A 401 45.10 -15.15 3.94
C ALA A 401 44.36 -14.96 2.62
N ARG A 402 45.10 -14.63 1.55
CA ARG A 402 44.52 -14.51 0.21
C ARG A 402 43.90 -15.83 -0.23
N LYS A 403 44.55 -16.97 0.00
CA LYS A 403 43.99 -18.28 -0.35
C LYS A 403 42.64 -18.52 0.34
N PHE A 404 42.53 -18.24 1.64
CA PHE A 404 41.25 -18.38 2.35
C PHE A 404 40.16 -17.45 1.79
N LEU A 405 40.52 -16.23 1.37
CA LEU A 405 39.59 -15.32 0.71
C LEU A 405 39.20 -15.81 -0.69
N ASP A 406 40.13 -16.37 -1.46
CA ASP A 406 39.85 -16.98 -2.77
C ASP A 406 38.88 -18.18 -2.60
N ASP A 407 39.09 -19.02 -1.58
CA ASP A 407 38.18 -20.13 -1.23
C ASP A 407 36.78 -19.59 -0.82
N ALA A 408 36.74 -18.47 -0.09
CA ALA A 408 35.48 -17.82 0.30
C ALA A 408 34.74 -17.23 -0.91
N VAL A 409 35.45 -16.64 -1.88
CA VAL A 409 34.89 -16.18 -3.16
C VAL A 409 34.33 -17.37 -3.94
N GLY A 410 35.07 -18.48 -4.03
CA GLY A 410 34.59 -19.70 -4.67
C GLY A 410 33.31 -20.23 -4.03
N ARG A 411 33.17 -20.12 -2.70
CA ARG A 411 31.94 -20.45 -1.98
C ARG A 411 30.79 -19.51 -2.33
N VAL A 412 31.03 -18.20 -2.39
CA VAL A 412 30.03 -17.20 -2.81
C VAL A 412 29.50 -17.54 -4.20
N GLU A 413 30.39 -17.75 -5.17
CA GLU A 413 30.04 -18.08 -6.55
C GLU A 413 29.21 -19.37 -6.65
N GLN A 414 29.56 -20.42 -5.90
CA GLN A 414 28.80 -21.67 -5.85
C GLN A 414 27.39 -21.51 -5.25
N THR A 415 27.21 -20.56 -4.34
CA THR A 415 25.92 -20.33 -3.67
C THR A 415 25.04 -19.28 -4.35
N ASN A 416 25.59 -18.50 -5.29
CA ASN A 416 24.88 -17.38 -5.90
C ASN A 416 23.61 -17.83 -6.62
N ASP A 417 23.69 -18.89 -7.43
CA ASP A 417 22.54 -19.45 -8.13
C ASP A 417 21.44 -19.92 -7.16
N ALA A 418 21.80 -20.42 -5.97
CA ALA A 418 20.85 -20.85 -4.97
C ALA A 418 20.14 -19.65 -4.29
N VAL A 419 20.82 -18.51 -4.15
CA VAL A 419 20.22 -17.27 -3.65
C VAL A 419 19.23 -16.71 -4.66
N ASP A 420 19.62 -16.65 -5.95
CA ASP A 420 18.74 -16.19 -7.03
C ASP A 420 17.50 -17.10 -7.15
N GLN A 421 17.68 -18.42 -7.09
CA GLN A 421 16.56 -19.37 -7.06
C GLN A 421 15.67 -19.18 -5.82
N ALA A 422 16.24 -18.90 -4.65
CA ALA A 422 15.47 -18.65 -3.44
C ALA A 422 14.66 -17.34 -3.55
N GLU A 423 15.23 -16.28 -4.14
CA GLU A 423 14.49 -15.04 -4.40
C GLU A 423 13.36 -15.27 -5.39
N ASP A 424 13.60 -16.01 -6.48
CA ASP A 424 12.57 -16.38 -7.44
C ASP A 424 11.45 -17.21 -6.81
N LEU A 425 11.77 -18.16 -5.91
CA LEU A 425 10.77 -18.92 -5.16
C LEU A 425 9.96 -18.03 -4.21
N VAL A 426 10.60 -17.05 -3.55
CA VAL A 426 9.90 -16.08 -2.71
C VAL A 426 8.98 -15.20 -3.56
N LYS A 427 9.45 -14.71 -4.71
CA LYS A 427 8.65 -13.96 -5.67
C LYS A 427 7.43 -14.76 -6.11
N GLN A 428 7.63 -15.98 -6.60
CA GLN A 428 6.55 -16.86 -7.04
C GLN A 428 5.53 -17.12 -5.92
N LYS A 429 6.01 -17.40 -4.71
CA LYS A 429 5.15 -17.60 -3.54
C LYS A 429 4.33 -16.36 -3.21
N ARG A 430 4.95 -15.17 -3.18
CA ARG A 430 4.25 -13.91 -2.87
C ARG A 430 3.18 -13.60 -3.91
N LEU A 431 3.47 -13.81 -5.19
CA LEU A 431 2.50 -13.62 -6.27
C LEU A 431 1.36 -14.65 -6.21
N ALA A 432 1.67 -15.91 -5.86
CA ALA A 432 0.66 -16.94 -5.66
C ALA A 432 -0.26 -16.63 -4.47
N ASP A 433 0.31 -16.21 -3.33
CA ASP A 433 -0.45 -15.78 -2.15
C ASP A 433 -1.34 -14.57 -2.50
N ALA A 434 -0.81 -13.59 -3.26
CA ALA A 434 -1.59 -12.44 -3.74
C ALA A 434 -2.78 -12.88 -4.60
N ALA A 435 -2.58 -13.84 -5.50
CA ALA A 435 -3.63 -14.39 -6.35
C ALA A 435 -4.73 -15.11 -5.57
N ILE A 436 -4.41 -15.73 -4.42
CA ILE A 436 -5.42 -16.35 -3.55
C ILE A 436 -6.35 -15.28 -2.96
N TYR A 437 -5.78 -14.18 -2.44
CA TYR A 437 -6.57 -13.05 -1.95
C TYR A 437 -7.42 -12.45 -3.06
N ALA A 438 -6.84 -12.22 -4.25
CA ALA A 438 -7.58 -11.68 -5.39
C ALA A 438 -8.76 -12.59 -5.81
N ARG A 439 -8.57 -13.91 -5.87
CA ARG A 439 -9.67 -14.86 -6.17
C ARG A 439 -10.76 -14.85 -5.11
N ARG A 440 -10.42 -14.71 -3.84
CA ARG A 440 -11.41 -14.57 -2.76
C ARG A 440 -12.14 -13.23 -2.86
N ALA A 441 -11.45 -12.16 -3.27
CA ALA A 441 -12.06 -10.87 -3.56
C ALA A 441 -13.06 -10.98 -4.72
N ASP A 442 -12.69 -11.62 -5.82
CA ASP A 442 -13.57 -11.89 -6.97
C ASP A 442 -14.83 -12.65 -6.51
N ALA A 443 -14.67 -13.71 -5.72
CA ALA A 443 -15.77 -14.50 -5.18
C ALA A 443 -16.69 -13.67 -4.25
N SER A 444 -16.10 -12.76 -3.45
CA SER A 444 -16.86 -11.84 -2.60
C SER A 444 -17.66 -10.84 -3.45
N GLY A 445 -17.08 -10.36 -4.56
CA GLY A 445 -17.76 -9.50 -5.53
C GLY A 445 -18.98 -10.17 -6.19
N LEU A 446 -18.94 -11.47 -6.46
CA LEU A 446 -20.07 -12.23 -7.03
C LEU A 446 -21.31 -12.25 -6.12
N VAL A 447 -21.11 -12.12 -4.81
CA VAL A 447 -22.18 -12.04 -3.80
C VAL A 447 -22.38 -10.61 -3.28
N PHE A 448 -21.85 -9.62 -3.99
CA PHE A 448 -21.96 -8.18 -3.67
C PHE A 448 -21.32 -7.77 -2.33
N ASP A 449 -20.44 -8.61 -1.75
CA ASP A 449 -19.64 -8.25 -0.58
C ASP A 449 -18.38 -7.47 -0.98
N TYR A 450 -18.63 -6.27 -1.51
CA TYR A 450 -17.60 -5.39 -2.03
C TYR A 450 -16.63 -4.87 -0.96
N LYS A 451 -17.07 -4.81 0.30
CA LYS A 451 -16.21 -4.36 1.40
C LYS A 451 -15.12 -5.40 1.71
N SER A 452 -15.47 -6.68 1.78
CA SER A 452 -14.50 -7.75 1.92
C SER A 452 -13.59 -7.86 0.69
N ALA A 453 -14.17 -7.71 -0.52
CA ALA A 453 -13.39 -7.72 -1.75
C ALA A 453 -12.31 -6.62 -1.76
N ALA A 454 -12.65 -5.39 -1.38
CA ALA A 454 -11.68 -4.31 -1.26
C ALA A 454 -10.53 -4.63 -0.29
N GLY A 455 -10.85 -5.19 0.88
CA GLY A 455 -9.84 -5.59 1.87
C GLY A 455 -8.88 -6.66 1.35
N ASP A 456 -9.38 -7.62 0.57
CA ASP A 456 -8.58 -8.68 -0.02
C ASP A 456 -7.70 -8.18 -1.18
N TYR A 457 -8.23 -7.31 -2.06
CA TYR A 457 -7.40 -6.68 -3.08
C TYR A 457 -6.31 -5.79 -2.48
N ALA A 458 -6.56 -5.12 -1.35
CA ALA A 458 -5.53 -4.37 -0.63
C ALA A 458 -4.39 -5.28 -0.12
N LYS A 459 -4.72 -6.51 0.32
CA LYS A 459 -3.71 -7.52 0.67
C LYS A 459 -2.98 -8.07 -0.55
N ALA A 460 -3.69 -8.34 -1.64
CA ALA A 460 -3.08 -8.76 -2.91
C ALA A 460 -2.09 -7.69 -3.43
N PHE A 461 -2.46 -6.41 -3.39
CA PHE A 461 -1.60 -5.27 -3.71
C PHE A 461 -0.33 -5.25 -2.86
N SER A 462 -0.45 -5.42 -1.54
CA SER A 462 0.69 -5.43 -0.63
C SER A 462 1.65 -6.61 -0.90
N LEU A 463 1.12 -7.76 -1.29
CA LEU A 463 1.92 -8.95 -1.60
C LEU A 463 2.59 -8.86 -2.98
N ALA A 464 1.90 -8.28 -3.98
CA ALA A 464 2.49 -8.01 -5.29
C ALA A 464 3.63 -7.00 -5.20
N GLY A 465 3.47 -5.93 -4.41
CA GLY A 465 4.55 -5.06 -3.93
C GLY A 465 5.66 -4.75 -4.97
N LYS A 466 6.92 -5.03 -4.60
CA LYS A 466 8.10 -4.84 -5.47
C LYS A 466 8.27 -5.90 -6.56
N TRP A 467 7.41 -6.92 -6.58
CA TRP A 467 7.63 -8.14 -7.37
C TRP A 467 7.03 -8.07 -8.77
N ASP A 468 5.93 -7.32 -8.93
CA ASP A 468 5.26 -7.12 -10.22
C ASP A 468 4.41 -5.84 -10.21
N ASP A 469 4.87 -4.81 -10.93
CA ASP A 469 4.21 -3.50 -10.98
C ASP A 469 2.85 -3.55 -11.68
N LYS A 470 2.66 -4.43 -12.68
CA LYS A 470 1.41 -4.51 -13.44
C LYS A 470 0.32 -5.19 -12.61
N LEU A 471 0.66 -6.26 -11.91
CA LEU A 471 -0.22 -6.92 -10.94
C LEU A 471 -0.54 -5.99 -9.77
N ARG A 472 0.45 -5.26 -9.26
CA ARG A 472 0.25 -4.26 -8.21
C ARG A 472 -0.72 -3.16 -8.68
N TRP A 473 -0.53 -2.61 -9.88
CA TRP A 473 -1.46 -1.65 -10.49
C TRP A 473 -2.87 -2.23 -10.61
N ASN A 474 -3.00 -3.46 -11.10
CA ASN A 474 -4.30 -4.12 -11.29
C ASN A 474 -5.03 -4.32 -9.96
N TYR A 475 -4.38 -4.90 -8.94
CA TYR A 475 -5.02 -5.14 -7.64
C TYR A 475 -5.43 -3.84 -6.94
N LYS A 476 -4.66 -2.75 -7.08
CA LYS A 476 -5.06 -1.46 -6.51
C LYS A 476 -6.24 -0.84 -7.25
N ASN A 477 -6.36 -1.03 -8.57
CA ASN A 477 -7.56 -0.62 -9.32
C ASN A 477 -8.78 -1.41 -8.83
N GLN A 478 -8.67 -2.73 -8.70
CA GLN A 478 -9.76 -3.58 -8.23
C GLN A 478 -10.21 -3.23 -6.79
N GLU A 479 -9.27 -2.88 -5.90
CA GLU A 479 -9.59 -2.34 -4.57
C GLU A 479 -10.44 -1.07 -4.68
N ALA A 480 -10.02 -0.12 -5.51
CA ALA A 480 -10.73 1.15 -5.71
C ALA A 480 -12.13 0.94 -6.32
N GLU A 481 -12.26 0.04 -7.29
CA GLU A 481 -13.54 -0.31 -7.92
C GLU A 481 -14.49 -1.00 -6.94
N ALA A 482 -14.01 -1.91 -6.11
CA ALA A 482 -14.80 -2.53 -5.05
C ALA A 482 -15.27 -1.50 -4.01
N LEU A 483 -14.40 -0.57 -3.60
CA LEU A 483 -14.78 0.54 -2.72
C LEU A 483 -15.83 1.45 -3.36
N ASN A 484 -15.69 1.76 -4.65
CA ASN A 484 -16.70 2.52 -5.40
C ASN A 484 -18.04 1.79 -5.46
N ALA A 485 -18.04 0.49 -5.78
CA ALA A 485 -19.26 -0.32 -5.81
C ALA A 485 -19.95 -0.39 -4.43
N TYR A 486 -19.17 -0.55 -3.35
CA TYR A 486 -19.70 -0.53 -1.98
C TYR A 486 -20.31 0.84 -1.63
N GLY A 487 -19.58 1.94 -1.89
CA GLY A 487 -20.05 3.29 -1.61
C GLY A 487 -21.26 3.69 -2.47
N TYR A 488 -21.31 3.23 -3.72
CA TYR A 488 -22.47 3.39 -4.60
C TYR A 488 -23.71 2.67 -4.04
N ALA A 489 -23.58 1.39 -3.67
CA ALA A 489 -24.70 0.59 -3.20
C ALA A 489 -25.23 1.02 -1.82
N THR A 490 -24.36 1.48 -0.93
CA THR A 490 -24.71 1.76 0.48
C THR A 490 -24.96 3.23 0.80
N GLY A 491 -24.45 4.15 -0.02
CA GLY A 491 -24.44 5.57 0.33
C GLY A 491 -23.19 6.02 1.09
N ASP A 492 -22.26 5.11 1.40
CA ASP A 492 -21.07 5.38 2.22
C ASP A 492 -20.07 6.31 1.49
N LEU A 493 -19.94 7.55 1.97
CA LEU A 493 -19.03 8.56 1.42
C LEU A 493 -17.57 8.29 1.77
N ASP A 494 -17.28 7.67 2.92
CA ASP A 494 -15.91 7.36 3.34
C ASP A 494 -15.33 6.27 2.45
N ALA A 495 -16.13 5.28 2.06
CA ALA A 495 -15.72 4.28 1.08
C ALA A 495 -15.36 4.90 -0.27
N LEU A 496 -16.16 5.85 -0.77
CA LEU A 496 -15.88 6.57 -2.01
C LEU A 496 -14.60 7.42 -1.90
N GLN A 497 -14.36 8.04 -0.74
CA GLN A 497 -13.14 8.80 -0.49
C GLN A 497 -11.89 7.90 -0.48
N HIS A 498 -11.97 6.72 0.14
CA HIS A 498 -10.89 5.72 0.10
C HIS A 498 -10.64 5.18 -1.33
N ALA A 499 -11.68 5.06 -2.16
CA ALA A 499 -11.51 4.70 -3.57
C ALA A 499 -10.68 5.76 -4.33
N ILE A 500 -10.93 7.06 -4.08
CA ILE A 500 -10.12 8.16 -4.64
C ILE A 500 -8.67 8.07 -4.15
N GLU A 501 -8.45 7.77 -2.87
CA GLU A 501 -7.10 7.60 -2.32
C GLU A 501 -6.35 6.40 -2.90
N ALA A 502 -7.07 5.30 -3.18
CA ALA A 502 -6.51 4.16 -3.88
C ALA A 502 -6.04 4.53 -5.30
N TYR A 503 -6.85 5.28 -6.06
CA TYR A 503 -6.42 5.80 -7.37
C TYR A 503 -5.24 6.78 -7.27
N ARG A 504 -5.23 7.69 -6.28
CA ARG A 504 -4.07 8.57 -6.03
C ARG A 504 -2.81 7.78 -5.71
N THR A 505 -2.94 6.68 -4.96
CA THR A 505 -1.82 5.78 -4.66
C THR A 505 -1.25 5.18 -5.93
N ILE A 506 -2.10 4.75 -6.87
CA ILE A 506 -1.67 4.24 -8.17
C ILE A 506 -0.87 5.29 -8.93
N LEU A 507 -1.40 6.51 -9.02
CA LEU A 507 -0.78 7.61 -9.76
C LEU A 507 0.65 7.95 -9.29
N ASN A 508 1.02 7.62 -8.05
CA ASN A 508 2.37 7.84 -7.53
C ASN A 508 3.43 6.88 -8.08
N PHE A 509 3.05 5.73 -8.64
CA PHE A 509 4.00 4.72 -9.11
C PHE A 509 3.74 4.23 -10.54
N ILE A 510 2.82 4.83 -11.29
CA ILE A 510 2.64 4.50 -12.72
C ILE A 510 3.98 4.71 -13.44
N PRO A 511 4.56 3.65 -14.04
CA PRO A 511 5.85 3.76 -14.73
C PRO A 511 5.72 4.69 -15.95
N ASN A 512 6.78 5.45 -16.25
CA ASN A 512 6.97 6.24 -17.48
C ASN A 512 6.24 7.58 -17.65
N GLY A 513 6.21 8.41 -16.61
CA GLY A 513 5.88 9.84 -16.75
C GLY A 513 4.41 10.11 -17.06
N GLU A 514 3.99 11.34 -16.77
CA GLU A 514 2.59 11.75 -16.85
C GLU A 514 1.99 11.52 -18.26
N GLN A 515 0.72 11.12 -18.31
CA GLN A 515 -0.11 10.99 -19.52
C GLN A 515 0.06 9.73 -20.40
N ASN A 516 0.49 8.58 -19.89
CA ASN A 516 0.40 7.32 -20.64
C ASN A 516 -1.00 6.65 -20.53
N ARG A 517 -1.21 5.53 -21.22
CA ARG A 517 -2.49 4.80 -21.23
C ARG A 517 -3.00 4.43 -19.83
N ASP A 518 -2.15 3.85 -18.99
CA ASP A 518 -2.54 3.40 -17.64
C ASP A 518 -2.87 4.60 -16.72
N TRP A 519 -2.18 5.73 -16.90
CA TRP A 519 -2.51 7.00 -16.24
C TRP A 519 -3.91 7.50 -16.61
N ALA A 520 -4.26 7.44 -17.90
CA ALA A 520 -5.58 7.88 -18.37
C ALA A 520 -6.69 6.97 -17.87
N ILE A 521 -6.48 5.65 -17.85
CA ILE A 521 -7.44 4.67 -17.26
C ILE A 521 -7.65 4.97 -15.78
N THR A 522 -6.56 5.13 -15.02
CA THR A 522 -6.61 5.37 -13.57
C THR A 522 -7.38 6.66 -13.25
N ARG A 523 -7.11 7.75 -14.01
CA ARG A 523 -7.81 9.03 -13.84
C ARG A 523 -9.27 8.95 -14.27
N ASN A 524 -9.57 8.29 -15.38
CA ASN A 524 -10.93 8.05 -15.84
C ASN A 524 -11.75 7.31 -14.78
N ASN A 525 -11.21 6.25 -14.19
CA ASN A 525 -11.93 5.49 -13.16
C ASN A 525 -12.09 6.31 -11.85
N MET A 526 -11.10 7.11 -11.48
CA MET A 526 -11.23 8.06 -10.37
C MET A 526 -12.34 9.10 -10.62
N ALA A 527 -12.49 9.58 -11.85
CA ALA A 527 -13.55 10.51 -12.23
C ALA A 527 -14.95 9.90 -12.15
N VAL A 528 -15.09 8.59 -12.37
CA VAL A 528 -16.35 7.86 -12.12
C VAL A 528 -16.71 7.92 -10.63
N VAL A 529 -15.74 7.80 -9.72
CA VAL A 529 -16.00 7.95 -8.27
C VAL A 529 -16.42 9.39 -7.93
N LEU A 530 -15.76 10.39 -8.52
CA LEU A 530 -16.14 11.80 -8.35
C LEU A 530 -17.56 12.07 -8.86
N GLN A 531 -17.95 11.45 -9.98
CA GLN A 531 -19.32 11.47 -10.48
C GLN A 531 -20.29 10.88 -9.45
N THR A 532 -20.02 9.69 -8.92
CA THR A 532 -20.87 9.04 -7.89
C THR A 532 -21.10 9.95 -6.67
N ILE A 533 -20.06 10.65 -6.21
CA ILE A 533 -20.20 11.61 -5.10
C ILE A 533 -21.01 12.83 -5.55
N GLY A 534 -20.67 13.42 -6.70
CA GLY A 534 -21.30 14.64 -7.22
C GLY A 534 -22.80 14.47 -7.55
N GLU A 535 -23.23 13.28 -7.95
CA GLU A 535 -24.64 12.96 -8.18
C GLU A 535 -25.49 13.06 -6.90
N ARG A 536 -24.87 12.90 -5.73
CA ARG A 536 -25.52 13.00 -4.41
C ARG A 536 -25.44 14.41 -3.81
N GLU A 537 -24.53 15.24 -4.31
CA GLU A 537 -24.37 16.62 -3.88
C GLU A 537 -25.31 17.55 -4.68
N THR A 538 -25.76 18.64 -4.06
CA THR A 538 -26.54 19.67 -4.76
C THR A 538 -25.69 20.53 -5.68
N GLU A 539 -24.42 20.73 -5.33
CA GLU A 539 -23.45 21.50 -6.10
C GLU A 539 -22.89 20.68 -7.28
N THR A 540 -22.42 21.36 -8.32
CA THR A 540 -21.89 20.72 -9.54
C THR A 540 -20.35 20.63 -9.55
N ALA A 541 -19.65 21.10 -8.51
CA ALA A 541 -18.19 21.22 -8.52
C ALA A 541 -17.45 19.89 -8.78
N ARG A 542 -17.85 18.79 -8.14
CA ARG A 542 -17.25 17.47 -8.40
C ARG A 542 -17.61 16.89 -9.76
N LEU A 543 -18.83 17.14 -10.24
CA LEU A 543 -19.24 16.76 -11.59
C LEU A 543 -18.38 17.51 -12.63
N GLU A 544 -18.14 18.80 -12.42
CA GLU A 544 -17.24 19.59 -13.29
C GLU A 544 -15.79 19.10 -13.23
N GLU A 545 -15.31 18.68 -12.05
CA GLU A 545 -13.99 18.05 -11.91
C GLU A 545 -13.92 16.72 -12.68
N ALA A 546 -14.92 15.85 -12.53
CA ALA A 546 -15.01 14.60 -13.29
C ALA A 546 -15.03 14.86 -14.81
N ALA A 547 -15.82 15.83 -15.27
CA ALA A 547 -15.88 16.22 -16.68
C ALA A 547 -14.52 16.70 -17.22
N ARG A 548 -13.75 17.48 -16.44
CA ARG A 548 -12.38 17.86 -16.81
C ARG A 548 -11.47 16.66 -16.93
N ILE A 549 -11.50 15.75 -15.95
CA ILE A 549 -10.65 14.55 -15.96
C ILE A 549 -10.98 13.63 -17.14
N PHE A 550 -12.26 13.46 -17.48
CA PHE A 550 -12.65 12.69 -18.68
C PHE A 550 -12.12 13.34 -19.96
N ARG A 551 -12.22 14.67 -20.10
CA ARG A 551 -11.65 15.41 -21.24
C ARG A 551 -10.13 15.23 -21.35
N ASP A 552 -9.41 15.33 -20.23
CA ASP A 552 -7.96 15.10 -20.21
C ASP A 552 -7.60 13.66 -20.63
N SER A 553 -8.38 12.68 -20.17
CA SER A 553 -8.15 11.26 -20.47
C SER A 553 -8.42 10.93 -21.94
N LEU A 554 -9.43 11.57 -22.54
CA LEU A 554 -9.76 11.43 -23.97
C LEU A 554 -8.61 11.84 -24.88
N VAL A 555 -7.90 12.92 -24.55
CA VAL A 555 -6.71 13.37 -25.31
C VAL A 555 -5.64 12.28 -25.34
N VAL A 556 -5.43 11.59 -24.22
CA VAL A 556 -4.47 10.49 -24.15
C VAL A 556 -4.96 9.28 -24.95
N PHE A 557 -6.21 8.85 -24.77
CA PHE A 557 -6.73 7.69 -25.50
C PHE A 557 -6.74 7.88 -27.03
N GLU A 558 -7.03 9.10 -27.51
CA GLU A 558 -6.94 9.43 -28.92
C GLU A 558 -5.49 9.29 -29.44
N ARG A 559 -4.52 9.83 -28.69
CA ARG A 559 -3.08 9.74 -29.03
C ARG A 559 -2.60 8.29 -29.07
N GLU A 560 -3.04 7.47 -28.11
CA GLU A 560 -2.71 6.04 -28.01
C GLU A 560 -3.53 5.16 -28.98
N LYS A 561 -4.51 5.73 -29.69
CA LYS A 561 -5.45 5.02 -30.58
C LYS A 561 -6.23 3.92 -29.86
N ASP A 562 -6.58 4.14 -28.59
CA ASP A 562 -7.38 3.22 -27.79
C ASP A 562 -8.87 3.58 -27.87
N ASP A 563 -9.51 3.19 -28.98
CA ASP A 563 -10.91 3.49 -29.25
C ASP A 563 -11.87 2.96 -28.17
N LEU A 564 -11.51 1.85 -27.50
CA LEU A 564 -12.33 1.23 -26.46
C LEU A 564 -12.39 2.10 -25.21
N ASN A 565 -11.23 2.51 -24.69
CA ASN A 565 -11.17 3.39 -23.52
C ASN A 565 -11.60 4.81 -23.85
N TRP A 566 -11.34 5.28 -25.07
CA TRP A 566 -11.86 6.55 -25.56
C TRP A 566 -13.39 6.57 -25.51
N ALA A 567 -14.05 5.54 -26.06
CA ALA A 567 -15.51 5.48 -26.06
C ALA A 567 -16.09 5.36 -24.64
N ALA A 568 -15.42 4.63 -23.74
CA ALA A 568 -15.82 4.56 -22.33
C ALA A 568 -15.72 5.94 -21.64
N ALA A 569 -14.60 6.65 -21.82
CA ALA A 569 -14.41 7.99 -21.26
C ALA A 569 -15.39 9.01 -21.85
N GLN A 570 -15.68 8.93 -23.15
CA GLN A 570 -16.62 9.83 -23.83
C GLN A 570 -18.05 9.60 -23.35
N ASN A 571 -18.46 8.35 -23.15
CA ASN A 571 -19.75 8.00 -22.54
C ASN A 571 -19.86 8.54 -21.10
N ASN A 572 -18.81 8.38 -20.29
CA ASN A 572 -18.80 8.85 -18.91
C ASN A 572 -18.85 10.39 -18.84
N LEU A 573 -18.10 11.08 -19.70
CA LEU A 573 -18.18 12.53 -19.87
C LEU A 573 -19.62 12.96 -20.18
N ALA A 574 -20.26 12.27 -21.11
CA ALA A 574 -21.59 12.61 -21.55
C ALA A 574 -22.66 12.34 -20.46
N ASN A 575 -22.50 11.29 -19.66
CA ASN A 575 -23.33 11.06 -18.46
C ASN A 575 -23.16 12.17 -17.41
N VAL A 576 -21.92 12.59 -17.14
CA VAL A 576 -21.67 13.72 -16.22
C VAL A 576 -22.28 15.02 -16.73
N LEU A 577 -22.15 15.31 -18.03
CA LEU A 577 -22.75 16.49 -18.65
C LEU A 577 -24.28 16.46 -18.59
N LEU A 578 -24.89 15.28 -18.76
CA LEU A 578 -26.33 15.10 -18.53
C LEU A 578 -26.71 15.46 -17.09
N LYS A 579 -25.99 14.96 -16.09
CA LYS A 579 -26.26 15.26 -14.67
C LYS A 579 -26.06 16.71 -14.28
N ILE A 580 -25.11 17.41 -14.90
CA ILE A 580 -24.97 18.86 -14.75
C ILE A 580 -26.17 19.56 -15.42
N GLY A 581 -26.48 19.19 -16.66
CA GLY A 581 -27.56 19.81 -17.44
C GLY A 581 -28.97 19.60 -16.85
N GLU A 582 -29.24 18.48 -16.20
CA GLU A 582 -30.50 18.24 -15.46
C GLU A 582 -30.73 19.29 -14.35
N ARG A 583 -29.65 19.84 -13.77
CA ARG A 583 -29.68 20.85 -12.70
C ARG A 583 -29.67 22.29 -13.21
N GLU A 584 -29.32 22.49 -14.49
CA GLU A 584 -29.22 23.79 -15.12
C GLU A 584 -30.47 24.13 -15.94
N SER A 585 -30.74 25.43 -16.09
CA SER A 585 -31.79 25.93 -17.01
C SER A 585 -31.28 26.12 -18.44
N ASP A 586 -29.96 26.28 -18.61
CA ASP A 586 -29.32 26.43 -19.92
C ASP A 586 -29.15 25.06 -20.60
N PRO A 587 -29.63 24.87 -21.85
CA PRO A 587 -29.52 23.60 -22.55
C PRO A 587 -28.09 23.25 -23.02
N LYS A 588 -27.11 24.14 -22.87
CA LYS A 588 -25.74 23.95 -23.40
C LYS A 588 -25.10 22.62 -22.96
N ARG A 589 -25.18 22.26 -21.67
CA ARG A 589 -24.59 21.01 -21.17
C ARG A 589 -25.29 19.76 -21.68
N LEU A 590 -26.62 19.82 -21.85
CA LEU A 590 -27.40 18.75 -22.46
C LEU A 590 -27.04 18.57 -23.94
N ASN A 591 -26.86 19.67 -24.67
CA ASN A 591 -26.36 19.65 -26.05
C ASN A 591 -24.94 19.02 -26.15
N GLU A 592 -24.03 19.41 -25.26
CA GLU A 592 -22.69 18.77 -25.17
C GLU A 592 -22.78 17.26 -24.89
N ALA A 593 -23.70 16.84 -24.01
CA ALA A 593 -23.94 15.42 -23.71
C ALA A 593 -24.42 14.64 -24.95
N VAL A 594 -25.40 15.17 -25.70
CA VAL A 594 -25.89 14.57 -26.96
C VAL A 594 -24.76 14.41 -27.97
N VAL A 595 -23.94 15.44 -28.17
CA VAL A 595 -22.78 15.40 -29.09
C VAL A 595 -21.78 14.32 -28.67
N ALA A 596 -21.44 14.27 -27.38
CA ALA A 596 -20.51 13.28 -26.86
C ALA A 596 -21.05 11.84 -26.98
N MET A 597 -22.35 11.64 -26.80
CA MET A 597 -22.99 10.32 -26.96
C MET A 597 -23.02 9.87 -28.42
N ARG A 598 -23.30 10.79 -29.36
CA ARG A 598 -23.20 10.49 -30.80
C ARG A 598 -21.77 10.13 -31.22
N ALA A 599 -20.76 10.82 -30.67
CA ALA A 599 -19.36 10.51 -30.92
C ALA A 599 -18.96 9.13 -30.37
N THR A 600 -19.47 8.76 -29.18
CA THR A 600 -19.30 7.42 -28.60
C THR A 600 -19.83 6.32 -29.54
N LEU A 601 -21.02 6.52 -30.10
CA LEU A 601 -21.65 5.56 -31.02
C LEU A 601 -20.84 5.34 -32.31
N GLN A 602 -20.08 6.33 -32.78
CA GLN A 602 -19.20 6.17 -33.95
C GLN A 602 -18.01 5.25 -33.70
N LYS A 603 -17.55 5.16 -32.44
CA LYS A 603 -16.39 4.35 -32.02
C LYS A 603 -16.78 2.99 -31.42
N ARG A 604 -18.07 2.78 -31.14
CA ARG A 604 -18.64 1.49 -30.71
C ARG A 604 -19.44 0.86 -31.85
N PRO A 605 -18.84 0.04 -32.72
CA PRO A 605 -19.60 -0.64 -33.76
C PRO A 605 -20.56 -1.66 -33.13
N ARG A 606 -21.85 -1.56 -33.50
CA ARG A 606 -22.94 -2.41 -32.98
C ARG A 606 -22.61 -3.91 -33.09
N GLU A 607 -21.93 -4.32 -34.16
CA GLU A 607 -21.64 -5.71 -34.45
C GLU A 607 -20.56 -6.31 -33.52
N LYS A 608 -19.70 -5.47 -32.92
CA LYS A 608 -18.61 -5.95 -32.04
C LYS A 608 -18.94 -5.82 -30.56
N VAL A 609 -19.67 -4.77 -30.19
CA VAL A 609 -20.00 -4.42 -28.79
C VAL A 609 -21.49 -4.05 -28.67
N PRO A 610 -22.40 -4.99 -28.99
CA PRO A 610 -23.83 -4.69 -29.14
C PRO A 610 -24.48 -4.17 -27.86
N LEU A 611 -24.09 -4.69 -26.69
CA LEU A 611 -24.66 -4.27 -25.40
C LEU A 611 -24.17 -2.87 -24.98
N GLU A 612 -22.90 -2.56 -25.17
CA GLU A 612 -22.34 -1.23 -24.88
C GLU A 612 -22.84 -0.18 -25.87
N TRP A 613 -23.06 -0.57 -27.12
CA TRP A 613 -23.73 0.26 -28.11
C TRP A 613 -25.17 0.58 -27.69
N ALA A 614 -25.94 -0.43 -27.24
CA ALA A 614 -27.30 -0.25 -26.73
C ALA A 614 -27.35 0.64 -25.47
N ALA A 615 -26.39 0.48 -24.55
CA ALA A 615 -26.24 1.38 -23.40
C ALA A 615 -26.06 2.84 -23.85
N SER A 616 -25.23 3.05 -24.87
CA SER A 616 -24.95 4.38 -25.43
C SER A 616 -26.19 4.97 -26.10
N GLN A 617 -27.01 4.16 -26.77
CA GLN A 617 -28.29 4.57 -27.33
C GLN A 617 -29.31 4.95 -26.24
N ASN A 618 -29.40 4.18 -25.16
CA ASN A 618 -30.25 4.54 -24.01
C ASN A 618 -29.81 5.89 -23.40
N ASN A 619 -28.52 6.11 -23.22
CA ASN A 619 -28.01 7.35 -22.63
C ASN A 619 -28.22 8.54 -23.59
N LEU A 620 -28.13 8.32 -24.91
CA LEU A 620 -28.50 9.32 -25.92
C LEU A 620 -29.98 9.68 -25.80
N GLY A 621 -30.86 8.67 -25.66
CA GLY A 621 -32.30 8.88 -25.43
C GLY A 621 -32.58 9.71 -24.17
N LEU A 622 -31.88 9.43 -23.07
CA LEU A 622 -32.02 10.19 -21.82
C LEU A 622 -31.61 11.66 -21.99
N ALA A 623 -30.49 11.91 -22.68
CA ALA A 623 -30.02 13.27 -22.93
C ALA A 623 -30.98 14.06 -23.84
N LEU A 624 -31.54 13.41 -24.87
CA LEU A 624 -32.54 14.01 -25.76
C LEU A 624 -33.86 14.27 -25.04
N TYR A 625 -34.31 13.36 -24.18
CA TYR A 625 -35.50 13.56 -23.35
C TYR A 625 -35.32 14.77 -22.42
N ALA A 626 -34.21 14.85 -21.68
CA ALA A 626 -33.92 15.98 -20.82
C ALA A 626 -33.83 17.31 -21.60
N LEU A 627 -33.25 17.29 -22.81
CA LEU A 627 -33.17 18.47 -23.68
C LEU A 627 -34.55 18.94 -24.14
N SER A 628 -35.48 18.01 -24.40
CA SER A 628 -36.86 18.34 -24.79
C SER A 628 -37.65 19.09 -23.71
N GLU A 629 -37.24 18.98 -22.44
CA GLU A 629 -37.85 19.75 -21.35
C GLU A 629 -37.36 21.22 -21.32
N ARG A 630 -36.25 21.53 -22.00
CA ARG A 630 -35.64 22.88 -22.06
C ARG A 630 -35.96 23.58 -23.37
N GLU A 631 -36.03 22.82 -24.46
CA GLU A 631 -36.30 23.33 -25.80
C GLU A 631 -37.64 22.78 -26.31
N ALA A 632 -38.55 23.66 -26.74
CA ALA A 632 -39.90 23.29 -27.17
C ALA A 632 -39.98 22.50 -28.50
N ALA A 633 -38.85 22.03 -29.04
CA ALA A 633 -38.78 21.28 -30.28
C ALA A 633 -39.13 19.80 -30.04
N GLY A 634 -40.34 19.38 -30.46
CA GLY A 634 -40.79 17.97 -30.39
C GLY A 634 -39.92 16.98 -31.19
N GLU A 635 -38.96 17.48 -31.97
CA GLU A 635 -37.97 16.70 -32.70
C GLU A 635 -37.06 15.89 -31.74
N HIS A 636 -36.70 16.45 -30.57
CA HIS A 636 -35.85 15.76 -29.59
C HIS A 636 -36.53 14.54 -28.98
N LEU A 637 -37.83 14.63 -28.65
CA LEU A 637 -38.59 13.49 -28.17
C LEU A 637 -38.70 12.38 -29.22
N THR A 638 -38.85 12.74 -30.50
CA THR A 638 -38.87 11.77 -31.61
C THR A 638 -37.52 11.08 -31.75
N GLN A 639 -36.42 11.82 -31.62
CA GLN A 639 -35.07 11.24 -31.63
C GLN A 639 -34.82 10.36 -30.39
N ALA A 640 -35.34 10.73 -29.21
CA ALA A 640 -35.25 9.93 -28.00
C ALA A 640 -36.02 8.60 -28.17
N GLU A 641 -37.23 8.65 -28.72
CA GLU A 641 -38.02 7.45 -29.06
C GLU A 641 -37.21 6.51 -29.97
N ALA A 642 -36.62 7.05 -31.05
CA ALA A 642 -35.80 6.27 -31.97
C ALA A 642 -34.57 5.63 -31.29
N ALA A 643 -33.87 6.38 -30.43
CA ALA A 643 -32.70 5.88 -29.70
C ALA A 643 -33.07 4.73 -28.74
N TYR A 644 -34.18 4.84 -28.01
CA TYR A 644 -34.65 3.76 -27.14
C TYR A 644 -35.07 2.52 -27.92
N ARG A 645 -35.78 2.68 -29.04
CA ARG A 645 -36.15 1.54 -29.89
C ARG A 645 -34.92 0.82 -30.44
N LEU A 646 -33.89 1.56 -30.86
CA LEU A 646 -32.60 0.97 -31.27
C LEU A 646 -31.92 0.21 -30.14
N ALA A 647 -31.95 0.72 -28.90
CA ALA A 647 -31.42 0.00 -27.75
C ALA A 647 -32.18 -1.31 -27.47
N LEU A 648 -33.51 -1.32 -27.62
CA LEU A 648 -34.38 -2.50 -27.44
C LEU A 648 -34.17 -3.58 -28.50
N GLU A 649 -33.55 -3.28 -29.65
CA GLU A 649 -33.15 -4.31 -30.62
C GLU A 649 -32.04 -5.23 -30.08
N GLU A 650 -31.20 -4.71 -29.18
CA GLU A 650 -30.06 -5.45 -28.60
C GLU A 650 -30.30 -5.87 -27.14
N TYR A 651 -31.01 -5.06 -26.37
CA TYR A 651 -31.53 -5.41 -25.06
C TYR A 651 -32.88 -6.05 -25.23
N THR A 652 -32.92 -7.37 -25.32
CA THR A 652 -34.18 -8.13 -25.25
C THR A 652 -34.41 -8.63 -23.83
N ARG A 653 -35.66 -8.99 -23.52
CA ARG A 653 -36.03 -9.56 -22.22
C ARG A 653 -35.19 -10.80 -21.86
N GLU A 654 -34.82 -11.61 -22.84
CA GLU A 654 -34.05 -12.84 -22.64
C GLU A 654 -32.56 -12.57 -22.46
N LYS A 655 -32.01 -11.62 -23.21
CA LYS A 655 -30.56 -11.35 -23.26
C LYS A 655 -30.11 -10.40 -22.14
N ALA A 656 -30.92 -9.40 -21.81
CA ALA A 656 -30.61 -8.35 -20.84
C ALA A 656 -31.90 -7.85 -20.16
N PRO A 657 -32.56 -8.68 -19.32
CA PRO A 657 -33.91 -8.38 -18.78
C PRO A 657 -33.98 -7.06 -18.01
N VAL A 658 -32.95 -6.74 -17.22
CA VAL A 658 -32.93 -5.56 -16.36
C VAL A 658 -32.77 -4.28 -17.18
N GLU A 659 -31.84 -4.30 -18.13
CA GLU A 659 -31.59 -3.20 -19.07
C GLU A 659 -32.79 -3.01 -20.00
N TRP A 660 -33.36 -4.09 -20.54
CA TRP A 660 -34.57 -4.06 -21.35
C TRP A 660 -35.72 -3.37 -20.61
N ALA A 661 -36.04 -3.82 -19.39
CA ALA A 661 -37.11 -3.20 -18.58
C ALA A 661 -36.82 -1.73 -18.22
N MET A 662 -35.54 -1.35 -18.14
CA MET A 662 -35.15 0.05 -17.96
C MET A 662 -35.42 0.89 -19.20
N VAL A 663 -35.03 0.40 -20.36
CA VAL A 663 -35.27 1.11 -21.62
C VAL A 663 -36.76 1.19 -21.93
N GLU A 664 -37.54 0.13 -21.69
CA GLU A 664 -39.01 0.15 -21.83
C GLU A 664 -39.65 1.24 -20.96
N ASN A 665 -39.23 1.37 -19.71
CA ASN A 665 -39.71 2.43 -18.83
C ASN A 665 -39.32 3.83 -19.33
N ASN A 666 -38.09 4.00 -19.85
CA ASN A 666 -37.65 5.28 -20.39
C ASN A 666 -38.40 5.65 -21.68
N LEU A 667 -38.61 4.67 -22.56
CA LEU A 667 -39.44 4.79 -23.76
C LEU A 667 -40.86 5.19 -23.41
N GLY A 668 -41.47 4.55 -22.40
CA GLY A 668 -42.80 4.90 -21.90
C GLY A 668 -42.91 6.37 -21.49
N ASN A 669 -41.93 6.91 -20.76
CA ASN A 669 -41.93 8.33 -20.37
C ASN A 669 -41.89 9.26 -21.60
N THR A 670 -41.05 8.95 -22.59
CA THR A 670 -40.98 9.69 -23.86
C THR A 670 -42.30 9.64 -24.62
N LEU A 671 -42.92 8.46 -24.70
CA LEU A 671 -44.19 8.25 -25.38
C LEU A 671 -45.37 8.98 -24.71
N VAL A 672 -45.39 9.07 -23.37
CA VAL A 672 -46.38 9.91 -22.65
C VAL A 672 -46.21 11.37 -23.04
N SER A 673 -44.98 11.90 -23.00
CA SER A 673 -44.70 13.30 -23.37
C SER A 673 -45.10 13.59 -24.83
N LEU A 674 -44.74 12.71 -25.77
CA LEU A 674 -45.14 12.82 -27.18
C LEU A 674 -46.66 12.75 -27.34
N GLY A 675 -47.31 11.79 -26.69
CA GLY A 675 -48.75 11.61 -26.77
C GLY A 675 -49.53 12.82 -26.24
N ILE A 676 -49.04 13.46 -25.17
CA ILE A 676 -49.64 14.70 -24.66
C ILE A 676 -49.41 15.86 -25.63
N GLN A 677 -48.18 16.02 -26.15
CA GLN A 677 -47.85 17.13 -27.05
C GLN A 677 -48.59 17.04 -28.40
N LEU A 678 -48.73 15.83 -28.93
CA LEU A 678 -49.40 15.56 -30.21
C LEU A 678 -50.90 15.30 -30.06
N ASN A 679 -51.41 15.27 -28.82
CA ASN A 679 -52.78 14.86 -28.49
C ASN A 679 -53.14 13.48 -29.10
N ASP A 680 -52.23 12.52 -28.97
CA ASP A 680 -52.29 11.18 -29.56
C ASP A 680 -52.51 10.12 -28.47
N LYS A 681 -53.76 9.60 -28.40
CA LYS A 681 -54.14 8.53 -27.45
C LYS A 681 -53.35 7.24 -27.69
N ALA A 682 -53.03 6.90 -28.94
CA ALA A 682 -52.37 5.64 -29.27
C ALA A 682 -50.96 5.59 -28.68
N LYS A 683 -50.21 6.71 -28.75
CA LYS A 683 -48.88 6.82 -28.11
C LYS A 683 -48.93 6.68 -26.59
N ILE A 684 -49.95 7.24 -25.93
CA ILE A 684 -50.09 7.10 -24.47
C ILE A 684 -50.46 5.65 -24.09
N ASN A 685 -51.28 4.98 -24.90
CA ASN A 685 -51.55 3.54 -24.70
C ASN A 685 -50.27 2.70 -24.88
N GLU A 686 -49.48 2.98 -25.91
CA GLU A 686 -48.18 2.31 -26.11
C GLU A 686 -47.25 2.53 -24.91
N ALA A 687 -47.25 3.74 -24.34
CA ALA A 687 -46.50 4.01 -23.12
C ALA A 687 -46.95 3.15 -21.94
N ALA A 688 -48.28 3.01 -21.74
CA ALA A 688 -48.82 2.16 -20.70
C ALA A 688 -48.40 0.69 -20.87
N ASP A 689 -48.36 0.20 -22.12
CA ASP A 689 -47.90 -1.15 -22.44
C ASP A 689 -46.40 -1.32 -22.18
N ALA A 690 -45.56 -0.34 -22.52
CA ALA A 690 -44.13 -0.35 -22.20
C ALA A 690 -43.87 -0.39 -20.68
N PHE A 691 -44.64 0.35 -19.88
CA PHE A 691 -44.54 0.26 -18.41
C PHE A 691 -44.99 -1.10 -17.88
N ARG A 692 -46.07 -1.68 -18.42
CA ARG A 692 -46.51 -3.04 -18.06
C ARG A 692 -45.44 -4.08 -18.38
N ALA A 693 -44.82 -3.98 -19.55
CA ALA A 693 -43.71 -4.83 -19.98
C ALA A 693 -42.51 -4.73 -19.00
N ALA A 694 -42.12 -3.51 -18.62
CA ALA A 694 -41.06 -3.28 -17.64
C ALA A 694 -41.37 -3.91 -16.25
N LEU A 695 -42.64 -3.90 -15.83
CA LEU A 695 -43.10 -4.48 -14.56
C LEU A 695 -43.05 -6.02 -14.53
N GLU A 696 -42.90 -6.69 -15.68
CA GLU A 696 -42.71 -8.15 -15.71
C GLU A 696 -41.31 -8.59 -15.23
N VAL A 697 -40.34 -7.68 -15.24
CA VAL A 697 -38.97 -7.92 -14.73
C VAL A 697 -38.75 -7.17 -13.42
N ARG A 698 -39.16 -5.90 -13.36
CA ARG A 698 -39.03 -5.08 -12.16
C ARG A 698 -40.14 -5.46 -11.20
N THR A 699 -39.93 -6.42 -10.30
CA THR A 699 -40.94 -6.79 -9.30
C THR A 699 -40.70 -6.06 -7.97
N ARG A 700 -41.71 -6.05 -7.11
CA ARG A 700 -41.62 -5.44 -5.78
C ARG A 700 -40.54 -6.09 -4.91
N GLU A 701 -40.34 -7.39 -5.07
CA GLU A 701 -39.42 -8.20 -4.26
C GLU A 701 -37.96 -8.02 -4.72
N THR A 702 -37.73 -7.94 -6.02
CA THR A 702 -36.37 -7.90 -6.61
C THR A 702 -35.87 -6.47 -6.82
N PHE A 703 -36.76 -5.56 -7.25
CA PHE A 703 -36.42 -4.17 -7.57
C PHE A 703 -37.47 -3.19 -7.02
N PRO A 704 -37.67 -3.10 -5.70
CA PRO A 704 -38.79 -2.37 -5.09
C PRO A 704 -38.92 -0.92 -5.55
N VAL A 705 -37.80 -0.19 -5.62
CA VAL A 705 -37.77 1.22 -6.03
C VAL A 705 -38.11 1.36 -7.52
N SER A 706 -37.46 0.59 -8.39
CA SER A 706 -37.71 0.62 -9.84
C SER A 706 -39.13 0.16 -10.20
N TRP A 707 -39.67 -0.85 -9.50
CA TRP A 707 -41.06 -1.29 -9.63
C TRP A 707 -42.03 -0.16 -9.25
N ALA A 708 -41.80 0.51 -8.12
CA ALA A 708 -42.64 1.63 -7.69
C ALA A 708 -42.57 2.82 -8.66
N THR A 709 -41.39 3.12 -9.22
CA THR A 709 -41.24 4.12 -10.29
C THR A 709 -42.04 3.74 -11.54
N SER A 710 -41.94 2.49 -12.00
CA SER A 710 -42.69 2.02 -13.19
C SER A 710 -44.20 1.99 -12.94
N ARG A 711 -44.66 1.68 -11.72
CA ARG A 711 -46.06 1.79 -11.30
C ARG A 711 -46.54 3.25 -11.31
N LEU A 712 -45.76 4.17 -10.76
CA LEU A 712 -46.06 5.60 -10.76
C LEU A 712 -46.18 6.13 -12.20
N ASN A 713 -45.25 5.76 -13.08
CA ASN A 713 -45.26 6.17 -14.48
C ASN A 713 -46.45 5.57 -15.26
N LEU A 714 -46.81 4.30 -15.00
CA LEU A 714 -48.02 3.68 -15.53
C LEU A 714 -49.26 4.47 -15.11
N GLY A 715 -49.37 4.86 -13.83
CA GLY A 715 -50.45 5.72 -13.35
C GLY A 715 -50.52 7.05 -14.10
N ASN A 716 -49.37 7.69 -14.38
CA ASN A 716 -49.31 8.92 -15.17
C ASN A 716 -49.81 8.71 -16.61
N ALA A 717 -49.41 7.62 -17.27
CA ALA A 717 -49.87 7.29 -18.61
C ALA A 717 -51.39 7.08 -18.65
N LEU A 718 -51.93 6.27 -17.73
CA LEU A 718 -53.36 5.99 -17.62
C LEU A 718 -54.19 7.25 -17.29
N SER A 719 -53.64 8.16 -16.49
CA SER A 719 -54.21 9.50 -16.27
C SER A 719 -54.32 10.30 -17.58
N GLY A 720 -53.31 10.19 -18.45
CA GLY A 720 -53.31 10.76 -19.79
C GLY A 720 -54.38 10.14 -20.69
N VAL A 721 -54.51 8.81 -20.70
CA VAL A 721 -55.53 8.07 -21.46
C VAL A 721 -56.94 8.51 -21.07
N ALA A 722 -57.19 8.69 -19.77
CA ALA A 722 -58.48 9.10 -19.23
C ALA A 722 -58.96 10.48 -19.70
N ARG A 723 -58.11 11.29 -20.35
CA ARG A 723 -58.51 12.58 -20.94
C ARG A 723 -59.26 12.42 -22.25
N PHE A 724 -59.16 11.27 -22.92
CA PHE A 724 -59.75 11.04 -24.24
C PHE A 724 -61.18 10.47 -24.20
N ASP A 725 -61.64 9.98 -23.06
CA ASP A 725 -63.01 9.51 -22.87
C ASP A 725 -63.49 9.70 -21.43
N MET A 726 -64.81 9.58 -21.23
CA MET A 726 -65.47 9.75 -19.94
C MET A 726 -65.54 8.45 -19.11
N GLY A 727 -64.89 7.36 -19.53
CA GLY A 727 -64.86 6.09 -18.80
C GLY A 727 -64.08 6.17 -17.49
N THR A 728 -64.35 5.26 -16.54
CA THR A 728 -63.62 5.20 -15.25
C THR A 728 -62.50 4.17 -15.22
N GLY A 729 -62.48 3.19 -16.13
CA GLY A 729 -61.53 2.06 -16.07
C GLY A 729 -60.06 2.48 -16.01
N ALA A 730 -59.62 3.40 -16.88
CA ALA A 730 -58.25 3.90 -16.85
C ALA A 730 -57.91 4.68 -15.57
N LEU A 731 -58.89 5.40 -15.00
CA LEU A 731 -58.71 6.12 -13.73
C LEU A 731 -58.60 5.15 -12.54
N GLU A 732 -59.39 4.08 -12.53
CA GLU A 732 -59.34 3.04 -11.49
C GLU A 732 -58.00 2.28 -11.52
N GLU A 733 -57.53 1.93 -12.72
CA GLU A 733 -56.19 1.32 -12.89
C GLU A 733 -55.07 2.29 -12.50
N ALA A 734 -55.18 3.58 -12.85
CA ALA A 734 -54.21 4.60 -12.42
C ALA A 734 -54.14 4.73 -10.89
N ALA A 735 -55.30 4.76 -10.21
CA ALA A 735 -55.36 4.80 -8.76
C ALA A 735 -54.65 3.60 -8.12
N ALA A 736 -54.93 2.39 -8.62
CA ALA A 736 -54.27 1.16 -8.15
C ALA A 736 -52.75 1.22 -8.35
N ALA A 737 -52.28 1.75 -9.48
CA ALA A 737 -50.84 1.87 -9.76
C ALA A 737 -50.14 2.87 -8.81
N TYR A 738 -50.77 4.00 -8.47
CA TYR A 738 -50.22 4.91 -7.46
C TYR A 738 -50.25 4.33 -6.05
N ASP A 739 -51.33 3.64 -5.67
CA ASP A 739 -51.42 2.96 -4.37
C ASP A 739 -50.30 1.89 -4.23
N ASP A 740 -50.03 1.13 -5.28
CA ASP A 740 -48.90 0.19 -5.36
C ASP A 740 -47.56 0.90 -5.13
N ALA A 741 -47.30 2.02 -5.83
CA ALA A 741 -46.07 2.78 -5.68
C ALA A 741 -45.89 3.35 -4.25
N LEU A 742 -46.99 3.77 -3.62
CA LEU A 742 -47.03 4.27 -2.23
C LEU A 742 -46.75 3.19 -1.19
N THR A 743 -46.71 1.91 -1.56
CA THR A 743 -46.24 0.85 -0.65
C THR A 743 -44.71 0.82 -0.48
N VAL A 744 -43.98 1.48 -1.38
CA VAL A 744 -42.51 1.58 -1.37
C VAL A 744 -42.06 3.02 -1.10
N PHE A 745 -42.65 3.99 -1.80
CA PHE A 745 -42.44 5.41 -1.52
C PHE A 745 -43.21 5.77 -0.27
N THR A 746 -42.51 6.24 0.76
CA THR A 746 -43.10 6.64 2.04
C THR A 746 -42.66 8.06 2.39
N ARG A 747 -43.37 8.72 3.30
CA ARG A 747 -42.96 10.06 3.75
C ARG A 747 -41.55 10.09 4.35
N GLN A 748 -41.13 9.00 5.00
CA GLN A 748 -39.79 8.90 5.59
C GLN A 748 -38.73 8.56 4.54
N ARG A 749 -39.07 7.64 3.63
CA ARG A 749 -38.17 7.10 2.60
C ARG A 749 -38.73 7.49 1.23
N PHE A 750 -38.05 8.41 0.54
CA PHE A 750 -38.49 9.05 -0.71
C PHE A 750 -39.63 10.08 -0.52
N PRO A 751 -39.43 11.14 0.30
CA PRO A 751 -40.48 12.10 0.61
C PRO A 751 -41.05 12.82 -0.63
N MET A 752 -40.22 13.11 -1.63
CA MET A 752 -40.66 13.79 -2.85
C MET A 752 -41.51 12.89 -3.74
N ASP A 753 -41.06 11.65 -3.99
CA ASP A 753 -41.81 10.66 -4.77
C ASP A 753 -43.14 10.31 -4.10
N TRP A 754 -43.14 10.17 -2.77
CA TRP A 754 -44.35 9.96 -1.99
C TRP A 754 -45.34 11.12 -2.15
N ALA A 755 -44.87 12.37 -2.03
CA ALA A 755 -45.74 13.54 -2.16
C ALA A 755 -46.28 13.70 -3.59
N SER A 756 -45.46 13.40 -4.61
CA SER A 756 -45.85 13.41 -6.01
C SER A 756 -46.93 12.35 -6.30
N ALA A 757 -46.70 11.11 -5.85
CA ALA A 757 -47.67 10.02 -5.98
C ALA A 757 -49.00 10.35 -5.26
N GLN A 758 -48.94 10.92 -4.05
CA GLN A 758 -50.13 11.38 -3.33
C GLN A 758 -50.90 12.48 -4.08
N ASN A 759 -50.19 13.46 -4.63
CA ASN A 759 -50.82 14.52 -5.42
C ASN A 759 -51.49 13.97 -6.68
N ASN A 760 -50.82 13.07 -7.41
CA ASN A 760 -51.35 12.48 -8.62
C ASN A 760 -52.55 11.57 -8.33
N LEU A 761 -52.46 10.74 -7.29
CA LEU A 761 -53.57 9.93 -6.78
C LEU A 761 -54.78 10.80 -6.37
N GLY A 762 -54.52 11.93 -5.72
CA GLY A 762 -55.54 12.93 -5.40
C GLY A 762 -56.28 13.43 -6.65
N SER A 763 -55.56 13.73 -7.73
CA SER A 763 -56.16 14.17 -8.99
C SER A 763 -57.00 13.08 -9.67
N ILE A 764 -56.58 11.81 -9.57
CA ILE A 764 -57.35 10.67 -10.08
C ILE A 764 -58.66 10.52 -9.31
N TYR A 765 -58.59 10.51 -7.97
CA TYR A 765 -59.78 10.41 -7.13
C TYR A 765 -60.72 11.61 -7.30
N GLN A 766 -60.19 12.81 -7.53
CA GLN A 766 -61.00 13.99 -7.85
C GLN A 766 -61.80 13.76 -9.13
N THR A 767 -61.14 13.27 -10.18
CA THR A 767 -61.77 13.03 -11.50
C THR A 767 -62.80 11.90 -11.42
N LEU A 768 -62.47 10.81 -10.71
CA LEU A 768 -63.42 9.73 -10.43
C LEU A 768 -64.66 10.26 -9.72
N GLY A 769 -64.47 10.95 -8.59
CA GLY A 769 -65.57 11.52 -7.81
C GLY A 769 -66.41 12.53 -8.60
N GLN A 770 -65.80 13.30 -9.50
CA GLN A 770 -66.53 14.19 -10.41
C GLN A 770 -67.38 13.42 -11.42
N ARG A 771 -66.83 12.37 -12.06
CA ARG A 771 -67.53 11.58 -13.09
C ARG A 771 -68.65 10.73 -12.51
N THR A 772 -68.45 10.17 -11.31
CA THR A 772 -69.41 9.27 -10.66
C THR A 772 -70.31 9.97 -9.65
N ARG A 773 -70.03 11.24 -9.32
CA ARG A 773 -70.63 11.97 -8.18
C ARG A 773 -70.47 11.22 -6.86
N ASP A 774 -69.34 10.52 -6.68
CA ASP A 774 -69.05 9.75 -5.46
C ASP A 774 -68.29 10.62 -4.44
N ALA A 775 -68.97 10.95 -3.34
CA ALA A 775 -68.40 11.72 -2.23
C ALA A 775 -67.21 11.02 -1.57
N ALA A 776 -67.20 9.69 -1.46
CA ALA A 776 -66.11 8.96 -0.83
C ALA A 776 -64.82 9.11 -1.64
N LYS A 777 -64.91 9.11 -2.98
CA LYS A 777 -63.77 9.36 -3.86
C LYS A 777 -63.24 10.80 -3.70
N LEU A 778 -64.13 11.78 -3.61
CA LEU A 778 -63.73 13.17 -3.34
C LEU A 778 -63.06 13.34 -1.96
N GLU A 779 -63.50 12.61 -0.94
CA GLU A 779 -62.81 12.59 0.38
C GLU A 779 -61.43 11.93 0.31
N GLN A 780 -61.29 10.83 -0.44
CA GLN A 780 -59.98 10.21 -0.70
C GLN A 780 -59.04 11.19 -1.42
N SER A 781 -59.56 11.94 -2.38
CA SER A 781 -58.82 12.99 -3.08
C SER A 781 -58.33 14.10 -2.14
N ALA A 782 -59.23 14.63 -1.30
CA ALA A 782 -58.90 15.67 -0.34
C ALA A 782 -57.84 15.18 0.68
N SER A 783 -57.95 13.92 1.12
CA SER A 783 -56.96 13.27 1.99
C SER A 783 -55.58 13.20 1.33
N ALA A 784 -55.51 12.76 0.07
CA ALA A 784 -54.24 12.63 -0.66
C ALA A 784 -53.55 13.99 -0.87
N PHE A 785 -54.28 15.05 -1.23
CA PHE A 785 -53.70 16.40 -1.32
C PHE A 785 -53.21 16.92 0.05
N ARG A 786 -53.95 16.66 1.13
CA ARG A 786 -53.50 16.99 2.49
C ARG A 786 -52.25 16.18 2.88
N ALA A 787 -52.11 14.93 2.42
CA ALA A 787 -50.93 14.11 2.63
C ALA A 787 -49.70 14.68 1.90
N ALA A 788 -49.80 15.00 0.61
CA ALA A 788 -48.72 15.61 -0.18
C ALA A 788 -48.15 16.88 0.47
N ARG A 789 -49.02 17.70 1.09
CA ARG A 789 -48.66 18.92 1.82
C ARG A 789 -47.80 18.72 3.08
N GLN A 790 -47.67 17.49 3.57
CA GLN A 790 -46.73 17.18 4.65
C GLN A 790 -45.27 17.30 4.19
N VAL A 791 -45.01 17.23 2.88
CA VAL A 791 -43.69 17.40 2.27
C VAL A 791 -43.61 18.72 1.48
N TYR A 792 -44.63 19.01 0.67
CA TYR A 792 -44.73 20.27 -0.08
C TYR A 792 -45.01 21.43 0.85
N VAL A 793 -43.99 21.92 1.56
CA VAL A 793 -44.09 23.05 2.47
C VAL A 793 -43.70 24.35 1.76
N ARG A 794 -44.51 25.41 1.96
CA ARG A 794 -44.40 26.71 1.29
C ARG A 794 -42.97 27.25 1.16
N ARG A 795 -42.16 27.19 2.22
CA ARG A 795 -40.78 27.73 2.24
C ARG A 795 -39.83 26.98 1.30
N LYS A 796 -40.01 25.66 1.14
CA LYS A 796 -39.11 24.81 0.35
C LYS A 796 -39.62 24.58 -1.07
N PHE A 797 -40.95 24.41 -1.20
CA PHE A 797 -41.63 24.04 -2.44
C PHE A 797 -42.85 24.95 -2.65
N PRO A 798 -42.65 26.27 -2.84
CA PRO A 798 -43.76 27.23 -2.90
C PRO A 798 -44.77 26.91 -4.00
N ARG A 799 -44.29 26.43 -5.16
CA ARG A 799 -45.14 26.07 -6.31
C ARG A 799 -45.97 24.82 -6.05
N ASP A 800 -45.37 23.75 -5.53
CA ASP A 800 -46.06 22.49 -5.23
C ASP A 800 -47.04 22.64 -4.06
N TRP A 801 -46.67 23.45 -3.06
CA TRP A 801 -47.56 23.82 -1.97
C TRP A 801 -48.79 24.57 -2.48
N ALA A 802 -48.62 25.53 -3.40
CA ALA A 802 -49.74 26.26 -3.99
C ALA A 802 -50.63 25.36 -4.86
N MET A 803 -50.01 24.49 -5.65
CA MET A 803 -50.69 23.53 -6.53
C MET A 803 -51.55 22.55 -5.74
N SER A 804 -51.00 21.95 -4.67
CA SER A 804 -51.75 21.04 -3.81
C SER A 804 -52.93 21.71 -3.09
N HIS A 805 -52.80 23.00 -2.72
CA HIS A 805 -53.92 23.79 -2.20
C HIS A 805 -54.97 24.11 -3.25
N TYR A 806 -54.56 24.49 -4.45
CA TYR A 806 -55.49 24.71 -5.57
C TYR A 806 -56.30 23.45 -5.89
N ASN A 807 -55.64 22.29 -5.97
CA ASN A 807 -56.30 21.01 -6.23
C ASN A 807 -57.23 20.61 -5.07
N LEU A 808 -56.81 20.83 -3.82
CA LEU A 808 -57.67 20.63 -2.65
C LEU A 808 -58.91 21.54 -2.70
N GLY A 809 -58.75 22.80 -3.11
CA GLY A 809 -59.87 23.74 -3.31
C GLY A 809 -60.89 23.25 -4.34
N ASN A 810 -60.41 22.75 -5.49
CA ASN A 810 -61.27 22.16 -6.53
C ASN A 810 -62.04 20.94 -5.98
N THR A 811 -61.36 20.07 -5.26
CA THR A 811 -61.95 18.85 -4.67
C THR A 811 -63.02 19.18 -3.65
N LEU A 812 -62.73 20.11 -2.72
CA LEU A 812 -63.67 20.51 -1.68
C LEU A 812 -64.89 21.25 -2.23
N GLN A 813 -64.72 22.03 -3.31
CA GLN A 813 -65.85 22.63 -4.02
C GLN A 813 -66.78 21.55 -4.62
N LEU A 814 -66.21 20.54 -5.29
CA LEU A 814 -66.98 19.41 -5.82
C LEU A 814 -67.69 18.65 -4.68
N LEU A 815 -66.99 18.42 -3.57
CA LEU A 815 -67.53 17.72 -2.40
C LEU A 815 -68.71 18.48 -1.80
N GLY A 816 -68.62 19.81 -1.69
CA GLY A 816 -69.73 20.66 -1.26
C GLY A 816 -70.97 20.50 -2.15
N GLY A 817 -70.79 20.42 -3.48
CA GLY A 817 -71.89 20.25 -4.43
C GLY A 817 -72.45 18.82 -4.55
N VAL A 818 -71.71 17.81 -4.10
CA VAL A 818 -72.18 16.41 -4.07
C VAL A 818 -72.87 16.08 -2.75
N THR A 819 -72.41 16.67 -1.64
CA THR A 819 -72.92 16.40 -0.29
C THR A 819 -73.94 17.41 0.20
N ASP A 820 -74.10 18.54 -0.51
CA ASP A 820 -74.90 19.71 -0.12
C ASP A 820 -74.52 20.27 1.28
N LYS A 821 -73.24 20.15 1.64
CA LYS A 821 -72.69 20.64 2.92
C LYS A 821 -71.88 21.93 2.73
N PRO A 822 -72.33 23.07 3.28
CA PRO A 822 -71.68 24.36 3.07
C PRO A 822 -70.29 24.48 3.71
N GLU A 823 -69.96 23.64 4.70
CA GLU A 823 -68.67 23.63 5.38
C GLU A 823 -67.52 23.39 4.40
N HIS A 824 -67.73 22.51 3.41
CA HIS A 824 -66.72 22.21 2.39
C HIS A 824 -66.42 23.41 1.48
N TYR A 825 -67.40 24.26 1.20
CA TYR A 825 -67.15 25.51 0.47
C TYR A 825 -66.30 26.49 1.28
N GLY A 826 -66.49 26.54 2.61
CA GLY A 826 -65.64 27.31 3.52
C GLY A 826 -64.18 26.84 3.48
N GLU A 827 -63.96 25.53 3.56
CA GLU A 827 -62.61 24.95 3.44
C GLU A 827 -62.00 25.19 2.05
N ALA A 828 -62.79 25.07 0.98
CA ALA A 828 -62.34 25.32 -0.39
C ALA A 828 -61.89 26.78 -0.59
N ILE A 829 -62.63 27.76 -0.04
CA ILE A 829 -62.24 29.18 -0.06
C ILE A 829 -60.89 29.38 0.64
N ALA A 830 -60.68 28.74 1.79
CA ALA A 830 -59.42 28.82 2.51
C ALA A 830 -58.26 28.24 1.67
N ALA A 831 -58.48 27.09 1.03
CA ALA A 831 -57.47 26.45 0.17
C ALA A 831 -57.11 27.31 -1.06
N TYR A 832 -58.09 27.89 -1.77
CA TYR A 832 -57.80 28.81 -2.88
C TYR A 832 -57.05 30.06 -2.43
N ARG A 833 -57.44 30.64 -1.28
CA ARG A 833 -56.74 31.80 -0.70
C ARG A 833 -55.29 31.47 -0.34
N ASP A 834 -55.03 30.26 0.16
CA ASP A 834 -53.67 29.78 0.40
C ASP A 834 -52.89 29.64 -0.91
N ALA A 835 -53.47 29.03 -1.96
CA ALA A 835 -52.81 28.94 -3.28
C ALA A 835 -52.44 30.32 -3.84
N LEU A 836 -53.31 31.33 -3.71
CA LEU A 836 -53.10 32.71 -4.14
C LEU A 836 -52.02 33.47 -3.34
N ARG A 837 -51.51 32.89 -2.24
CA ARG A 837 -50.32 33.43 -1.55
C ARG A 837 -49.06 33.28 -2.39
N GLU A 838 -48.99 32.27 -3.25
CA GLU A 838 -47.84 31.98 -4.13
C GLU A 838 -48.16 32.16 -5.62
N TYR A 839 -49.36 31.76 -6.07
CA TYR A 839 -49.79 32.12 -7.41
C TYR A 839 -50.05 33.62 -7.48
N LYS A 840 -49.23 34.33 -8.27
CA LYS A 840 -49.35 35.76 -8.53
C LYS A 840 -49.65 36.02 -9.99
N ARG A 841 -50.27 37.15 -10.28
CA ARG A 841 -50.57 37.56 -11.66
C ARG A 841 -49.28 37.72 -12.47
N GLU A 842 -48.22 38.22 -11.85
CA GLU A 842 -46.95 38.56 -12.50
C GLU A 842 -46.09 37.32 -12.78
N THR A 843 -46.10 36.33 -11.88
CA THR A 843 -45.21 35.16 -11.96
C THR A 843 -45.93 33.89 -12.41
N ASN A 844 -47.24 33.79 -12.19
CA ASN A 844 -48.07 32.62 -12.47
C ASN A 844 -49.46 33.04 -13.01
N PRO A 845 -49.54 33.86 -14.07
CA PRO A 845 -50.77 34.54 -14.48
C PRO A 845 -51.95 33.57 -14.65
N ARG A 846 -51.73 32.45 -15.36
CA ARG A 846 -52.77 31.47 -15.63
C ARG A 846 -53.25 30.76 -14.36
N GLN A 847 -52.34 30.25 -13.54
CA GLN A 847 -52.69 29.55 -12.30
C GLN A 847 -53.37 30.48 -11.30
N TRP A 848 -52.90 31.73 -11.19
CA TRP A 848 -53.54 32.76 -10.39
C TRP A 848 -54.98 33.01 -10.85
N ALA A 849 -55.21 33.17 -12.16
CA ALA A 849 -56.53 33.43 -12.70
C ALA A 849 -57.49 32.25 -12.52
N LEU A 850 -57.01 31.00 -12.72
CA LEU A 850 -57.81 29.80 -12.45
C LEU A 850 -58.16 29.67 -10.97
N ALA A 851 -57.23 29.95 -10.05
CA ALA A 851 -57.49 29.94 -8.62
C ALA A 851 -58.49 31.05 -8.22
N GLN A 852 -58.43 32.24 -8.84
CA GLN A 852 -59.43 33.30 -8.66
C GLN A 852 -60.82 32.91 -9.19
N ALA A 853 -60.89 32.28 -10.36
CA ALA A 853 -62.14 31.78 -10.92
C ALA A 853 -62.77 30.69 -10.05
N GLY A 854 -61.94 29.75 -9.55
CA GLY A 854 -62.33 28.72 -8.59
C GLY A 854 -62.84 29.31 -7.27
N LEU A 855 -62.10 30.26 -6.69
CA LEU A 855 -62.52 31.02 -5.50
C LEU A 855 -63.87 31.71 -5.70
N GLY A 856 -64.03 32.41 -6.83
CA GLY A 856 -65.28 33.06 -7.19
C GLY A 856 -66.44 32.06 -7.31
N SER A 857 -66.22 30.93 -7.95
CA SER A 857 -67.19 29.82 -8.03
C SER A 857 -67.61 29.32 -6.65
N THR A 858 -66.66 29.05 -5.76
CA THR A 858 -66.95 28.57 -4.41
C THR A 858 -67.72 29.60 -3.57
N LEU A 859 -67.34 30.88 -3.65
CA LEU A 859 -68.05 31.96 -2.96
C LEU A 859 -69.51 32.04 -3.42
N HIS A 860 -69.77 31.89 -4.72
CA HIS A 860 -71.14 31.86 -5.24
C HIS A 860 -71.97 30.75 -4.59
N TRP A 861 -71.47 29.50 -4.62
CA TRP A 861 -72.19 28.35 -4.07
C TRP A 861 -72.39 28.43 -2.55
N LEU A 862 -71.39 28.93 -1.81
CA LEU A 862 -71.55 29.20 -0.37
C LEU A 862 -72.67 30.22 -0.12
N SER A 863 -72.73 31.29 -0.92
CA SER A 863 -73.79 32.29 -0.80
C SER A 863 -75.18 31.72 -1.03
N MET A 864 -75.33 30.70 -1.88
CA MET A 864 -76.63 30.06 -2.10
C MET A 864 -77.14 29.33 -0.86
N SER A 865 -76.24 28.95 0.06
CA SER A 865 -76.59 28.26 1.31
C SER A 865 -76.90 29.21 2.47
N ASN A 866 -76.29 30.41 2.50
CA ASN A 866 -76.41 31.35 3.61
C ASN A 866 -77.08 32.70 3.25
N ALA A 867 -77.45 32.90 1.98
CA ALA A 867 -78.07 34.11 1.47
C ALA A 867 -77.30 35.42 1.79
N ASP A 868 -75.96 35.42 1.63
CA ASP A 868 -75.11 36.57 1.91
C ASP A 868 -74.71 37.40 0.67
N SER A 869 -75.26 38.62 0.56
CA SER A 869 -74.92 39.58 -0.51
C SER A 869 -73.43 39.91 -0.58
N ARG A 870 -72.73 39.97 0.57
CA ARG A 870 -71.32 40.33 0.59
C ARG A 870 -70.47 39.25 -0.07
N THR A 871 -70.77 37.98 0.20
CA THR A 871 -70.10 36.84 -0.43
C THR A 871 -70.31 36.84 -1.95
N LEU A 872 -71.49 37.23 -2.46
CA LEU A 872 -71.71 37.39 -3.91
C LEU A 872 -70.88 38.52 -4.53
N LEU A 873 -70.69 39.63 -3.83
CA LEU A 873 -69.80 40.71 -4.29
C LEU A 873 -68.34 40.27 -4.35
N GLU A 874 -67.86 39.52 -3.35
CA GLU A 874 -66.51 38.92 -3.36
C GLU A 874 -66.36 37.91 -4.52
N SER A 875 -67.42 37.13 -4.79
CA SER A 875 -67.49 36.18 -5.90
C SER A 875 -67.35 36.86 -7.27
N ILE A 876 -68.01 38.00 -7.47
CA ILE A 876 -67.91 38.81 -8.69
C ILE A 876 -66.51 39.42 -8.81
N ALA A 877 -65.96 39.97 -7.73
CA ALA A 877 -64.63 40.57 -7.73
C ALA A 877 -63.53 39.57 -8.09
N ALA A 878 -63.57 38.37 -7.51
CA ALA A 878 -62.60 37.30 -7.81
C ALA A 878 -62.67 36.88 -9.29
N ARG A 879 -63.86 36.68 -9.86
CA ARG A 879 -63.98 36.32 -11.30
C ARG A 879 -63.60 37.48 -12.23
N ARG A 880 -63.88 38.73 -11.88
CA ARG A 880 -63.38 39.90 -12.64
C ARG A 880 -61.85 39.96 -12.64
N ALA A 881 -61.21 39.67 -11.51
CA ALA A 881 -59.75 39.55 -11.44
C ALA A 881 -59.23 38.43 -12.36
N ALA A 882 -59.89 37.26 -12.38
CA ALA A 882 -59.52 36.17 -13.28
C ALA A 882 -59.58 36.58 -14.78
N LEU A 883 -60.56 37.40 -15.16
CA LEU A 883 -60.73 37.90 -16.53
C LEU A 883 -59.66 38.91 -16.97
N GLU A 884 -58.80 39.39 -16.06
CA GLU A 884 -57.63 40.20 -16.44
C GLU A 884 -56.55 39.38 -17.17
N VAL A 885 -56.63 38.04 -17.05
CA VAL A 885 -55.69 37.10 -17.68
C VAL A 885 -56.41 36.13 -18.60
N LEU A 886 -57.54 35.57 -18.16
CA LEU A 886 -58.37 34.72 -19.01
C LEU A 886 -59.06 35.63 -20.01
N THR A 887 -58.70 35.53 -21.28
CA THR A 887 -59.34 36.26 -22.38
C THR A 887 -60.05 35.30 -23.32
N VAL A 888 -60.95 35.82 -24.15
CA VAL A 888 -61.65 35.02 -25.16
C VAL A 888 -60.67 34.31 -26.12
N ASP A 889 -59.55 34.94 -26.44
CA ASP A 889 -58.55 34.37 -27.36
C ASP A 889 -57.59 33.39 -26.67
N ALA A 890 -57.17 33.69 -25.43
CA ALA A 890 -56.16 32.89 -24.73
C ALA A 890 -56.75 31.68 -23.98
N ALA A 891 -57.99 31.80 -23.49
CA ALA A 891 -58.65 30.77 -22.71
C ALA A 891 -60.18 30.86 -22.87
N PRO A 892 -60.73 30.61 -24.09
CA PRO A 892 -62.13 30.87 -24.43
C PRO A 892 -63.13 30.24 -23.46
N ILE A 893 -62.91 28.97 -23.11
CA ILE A 893 -63.82 28.22 -22.23
C ILE A 893 -63.76 28.75 -20.79
N ASP A 894 -62.57 28.94 -20.24
CA ASP A 894 -62.39 29.45 -18.86
C ASP A 894 -62.91 30.90 -18.74
N TRP A 895 -62.67 31.72 -19.77
CA TRP A 895 -63.21 33.07 -19.89
C TRP A 895 -64.74 33.06 -19.89
N ALA A 896 -65.37 32.23 -20.74
CA ALA A 896 -66.83 32.14 -20.82
C ALA A 896 -67.45 31.57 -19.53
N ASN A 897 -66.81 30.62 -18.88
CA ASN A 897 -67.22 30.11 -17.56
C ASN A 897 -67.15 31.19 -16.48
N ALA A 898 -66.08 31.99 -16.46
CA ALA A 898 -65.94 33.11 -15.53
C ALA A 898 -67.01 34.19 -15.77
N GLN A 899 -67.31 34.51 -17.02
CA GLN A 899 -68.41 35.41 -17.40
C GLN A 899 -69.78 34.87 -16.96
N ASN A 900 -70.07 33.60 -17.23
CA ASN A 900 -71.30 32.96 -16.78
C ASN A 900 -71.45 33.04 -15.26
N GLY A 901 -70.38 32.76 -14.52
CA GLY A 901 -70.36 32.85 -13.06
C GLY A 901 -70.57 34.27 -12.52
N ILE A 902 -70.07 35.30 -13.20
CA ILE A 902 -70.36 36.71 -12.87
C ILE A 902 -71.85 36.99 -13.06
N GLY A 903 -72.41 36.60 -14.20
CA GLY A 903 -73.84 36.77 -14.49
C GLY A 903 -74.72 36.09 -13.44
N MET A 904 -74.43 34.84 -13.07
CA MET A 904 -75.16 34.10 -12.04
C MET A 904 -75.09 34.80 -10.69
N SER A 905 -73.92 35.32 -10.32
CA SER A 905 -73.73 36.01 -9.03
C SER A 905 -74.47 37.35 -8.98
N LEU A 906 -74.48 38.12 -10.07
CA LEU A 906 -75.22 39.37 -10.20
C LEU A 906 -76.75 39.14 -10.17
N LEU A 907 -77.22 38.11 -10.88
CA LEU A 907 -78.63 37.73 -10.88
C LEU A 907 -79.11 37.34 -9.48
N ASN A 908 -78.35 36.50 -8.77
CA ASN A 908 -78.68 36.09 -7.40
C ASN A 908 -78.57 37.24 -6.40
N LEU A 909 -77.62 38.16 -6.58
CA LEU A 909 -77.52 39.37 -5.76
C LEU A 909 -78.75 40.27 -5.94
N GLY A 910 -79.20 40.46 -7.19
CA GLY A 910 -80.43 41.18 -7.50
C GLY A 910 -81.69 40.52 -6.92
N ASN A 911 -81.76 39.18 -6.94
CA ASN A 911 -82.85 38.45 -6.31
C ASN A 911 -82.87 38.63 -4.79
N LEU A 912 -81.71 38.53 -4.14
CA LEU A 912 -81.56 38.65 -2.69
C LEU A 912 -81.90 40.06 -2.21
N GLU A 913 -81.39 41.08 -2.90
CA GLU A 913 -81.66 42.49 -2.61
C GLU A 913 -83.00 42.98 -3.18
N ARG A 914 -83.73 42.12 -3.90
CA ARG A 914 -85.01 42.43 -4.58
C ARG A 914 -84.94 43.67 -5.46
N THR A 915 -83.90 43.76 -6.28
CA THR A 915 -83.60 44.93 -7.11
C THR A 915 -83.24 44.55 -8.54
N GLY A 916 -83.63 45.40 -9.49
CA GLY A 916 -83.25 45.29 -10.90
C GLY A 916 -81.87 45.87 -11.22
N LYS A 917 -81.18 46.48 -10.26
CA LYS A 917 -79.93 47.25 -10.44
C LYS A 917 -78.82 46.49 -11.17
N TYR A 918 -78.75 45.17 -10.99
CA TYR A 918 -77.66 44.34 -11.53
C TYR A 918 -78.02 43.61 -12.83
N LEU A 919 -79.26 43.77 -13.34
CA LEU A 919 -79.75 42.98 -14.47
C LEU A 919 -79.03 43.30 -15.78
N ASP A 920 -78.66 44.57 -16.03
CA ASP A 920 -77.91 44.95 -17.23
C ASP A 920 -76.50 44.34 -17.24
N ASP A 921 -75.80 44.38 -16.11
CA ASP A 921 -74.48 43.75 -15.97
C ASP A 921 -74.58 42.21 -16.10
N ALA A 922 -75.64 41.60 -15.56
CA ALA A 922 -75.88 40.17 -15.66
C ALA A 922 -76.17 39.74 -17.12
N GLU A 923 -77.02 40.49 -17.82
CA GLU A 923 -77.32 40.28 -19.25
C GLU A 923 -76.05 40.39 -20.11
N ALA A 924 -75.24 41.43 -19.86
CA ALA A 924 -73.97 41.61 -20.56
C ALA A 924 -73.01 40.44 -20.34
N ALA A 925 -72.90 39.95 -19.10
CA ALA A 925 -72.05 38.81 -18.76
C ALA A 925 -72.51 37.51 -19.44
N PHE A 926 -73.81 37.19 -19.41
CA PHE A 926 -74.34 35.99 -20.09
C PHE A 926 -74.26 36.11 -21.62
N THR A 927 -74.54 37.29 -22.18
CA THR A 927 -74.40 37.52 -23.62
C THR A 927 -72.95 37.33 -24.07
N ALA A 928 -71.97 37.75 -23.24
CA ALA A 928 -70.56 37.55 -23.53
C ALA A 928 -70.20 36.06 -23.67
N THR A 929 -70.82 35.16 -22.90
CA THR A 929 -70.53 33.71 -22.98
C THR A 929 -70.88 33.13 -24.35
N LEU A 930 -71.87 33.71 -25.05
CA LEU A 930 -72.33 33.25 -26.37
C LEU A 930 -71.29 33.46 -27.49
N LYS A 931 -70.20 34.21 -27.22
CA LYS A 931 -69.04 34.29 -28.13
C LYS A 931 -68.29 32.96 -28.23
N VAL A 932 -68.43 32.09 -27.22
CA VAL A 932 -67.72 30.82 -27.11
C VAL A 932 -68.71 29.66 -27.06
N PHE A 933 -69.73 29.77 -26.22
CA PHE A 933 -70.79 28.76 -26.12
C PHE A 933 -71.73 28.94 -27.31
N SER A 934 -71.66 28.03 -28.27
CA SER A 934 -72.58 27.99 -29.40
C SER A 934 -73.41 26.71 -29.35
N ARG A 935 -74.56 26.75 -30.01
CA ARG A 935 -75.44 25.60 -30.16
C ARG A 935 -74.76 24.43 -30.88
N GLU A 936 -73.80 24.70 -31.77
CA GLU A 936 -73.14 23.67 -32.57
C GLU A 936 -71.97 23.00 -31.85
N SER A 937 -71.14 23.76 -31.14
CA SER A 937 -69.92 23.23 -30.50
C SER A 937 -70.11 22.88 -29.03
N LEU A 938 -70.96 23.63 -28.32
CA LEU A 938 -71.18 23.53 -26.87
C LEU A 938 -72.67 23.68 -26.54
N PRO A 939 -73.55 22.81 -27.08
CA PRO A 939 -75.00 22.95 -26.98
C PRO A 939 -75.51 23.02 -25.54
N MET A 940 -74.87 22.29 -24.63
CA MET A 940 -75.25 22.27 -23.21
C MET A 940 -74.95 23.62 -22.52
N GLN A 941 -73.72 24.15 -22.69
CA GLN A 941 -73.31 25.41 -22.09
C GLN A 941 -74.07 26.58 -22.71
N TRP A 942 -74.32 26.52 -24.02
CA TRP A 942 -75.18 27.47 -24.72
C TRP A 942 -76.60 27.46 -24.15
N ALA A 943 -77.19 26.27 -23.95
CA ALA A 943 -78.52 26.13 -23.36
C ALA A 943 -78.62 26.73 -21.95
N PHE A 944 -77.60 26.52 -21.09
CA PHE A 944 -77.56 27.16 -19.78
C PHE A 944 -77.45 28.68 -19.87
N ALA A 945 -76.63 29.22 -20.79
CA ALA A 945 -76.54 30.66 -21.02
C ALA A 945 -77.88 31.25 -21.49
N GLN A 946 -78.60 30.56 -22.39
CA GLN A 946 -79.96 30.93 -22.81
C GLN A 946 -80.94 30.90 -21.63
N ASN A 947 -80.92 29.85 -20.80
CA ASN A 947 -81.76 29.80 -19.59
C ASN A 947 -81.48 31.00 -18.68
N ASN A 948 -80.21 31.34 -18.47
CA ASN A 948 -79.81 32.42 -17.59
C ASN A 948 -80.24 33.79 -18.14
N LEU A 949 -80.18 34.01 -19.45
CA LEU A 949 -80.74 35.20 -20.12
C LEU A 949 -82.26 35.26 -19.95
N GLY A 950 -82.94 34.11 -20.03
CA GLY A 950 -84.38 34.01 -19.76
C GLY A 950 -84.72 34.42 -18.32
N ASP A 951 -83.92 33.98 -17.34
CA ASP A 951 -84.07 34.36 -15.93
C ASP A 951 -83.85 35.88 -15.72
N VAL A 952 -82.92 36.50 -16.45
CA VAL A 952 -82.72 37.96 -16.44
C VAL A 952 -83.94 38.70 -16.99
N SER A 953 -84.46 38.32 -18.15
CA SER A 953 -85.65 38.95 -18.75
C SER A 953 -86.90 38.74 -17.88
N TRP A 954 -87.05 37.57 -17.26
CA TRP A 954 -88.12 37.29 -16.30
C TRP A 954 -88.08 38.24 -15.09
N ASN A 955 -86.90 38.43 -14.51
CA ASN A 955 -86.72 39.35 -13.39
C ASN A 955 -86.97 40.80 -13.81
N ARG A 956 -86.48 41.21 -14.98
CA ARG A 956 -86.70 42.56 -15.54
C ARG A 956 -88.19 42.85 -15.74
N ALA A 957 -88.94 41.88 -16.29
CA ALA A 957 -90.39 41.99 -16.44
C ALA A 957 -91.11 42.15 -15.08
N SER A 958 -90.64 41.40 -14.07
CA SER A 958 -91.19 41.43 -12.72
C SER A 958 -90.93 42.75 -11.99
N TYR A 959 -89.83 43.45 -12.30
CA TYR A 959 -89.49 44.78 -11.76
C TYR A 959 -90.01 45.97 -12.59
N GLY A 960 -90.87 45.75 -13.59
CA GLY A 960 -91.55 46.83 -14.32
C GLY A 960 -91.24 46.92 -15.82
N GLY A 961 -90.48 45.98 -16.40
CA GLY A 961 -90.14 45.95 -17.83
C GLY A 961 -91.30 45.62 -18.79
N GLY A 962 -92.48 45.25 -18.28
CA GLY A 962 -93.69 45.04 -19.07
C GLY A 962 -93.70 43.75 -19.91
N LYS A 963 -94.69 43.64 -20.81
CA LYS A 963 -94.99 42.41 -21.58
C LYS A 963 -93.87 41.97 -22.53
N ALA A 964 -93.11 42.91 -23.09
CA ALA A 964 -92.01 42.62 -24.01
C ALA A 964 -90.90 41.78 -23.36
N GLU A 965 -90.60 42.02 -22.08
CA GLU A 965 -89.59 41.26 -21.34
C GLU A 965 -90.08 39.84 -20.99
N TYR A 966 -91.38 39.64 -20.74
CA TYR A 966 -91.94 38.29 -20.60
C TYR A 966 -91.85 37.49 -21.91
N GLN A 967 -92.02 38.14 -23.07
CA GLN A 967 -91.87 37.47 -24.37
C GLN A 967 -90.41 37.04 -24.61
N LYS A 968 -89.44 37.92 -24.34
CA LYS A 968 -88.01 37.57 -24.41
C LYS A 968 -87.65 36.41 -23.48
N ALA A 969 -88.17 36.42 -22.25
CA ALA A 969 -87.93 35.32 -21.31
C ALA A 969 -88.40 33.97 -21.86
N ILE A 970 -89.60 33.92 -22.47
CA ILE A 970 -90.12 32.71 -23.12
C ILE A 970 -89.20 32.27 -24.26
N GLU A 971 -88.78 33.18 -25.14
CA GLU A 971 -87.89 32.86 -26.27
C GLU A 971 -86.56 32.24 -25.79
N PHE A 972 -85.93 32.85 -24.78
CA PHE A 972 -84.70 32.34 -24.19
C PHE A 972 -84.88 30.96 -23.52
N PHE A 973 -85.98 30.73 -22.81
CA PHE A 973 -86.25 29.42 -22.22
C PHE A 973 -86.55 28.34 -23.27
N GLU A 974 -87.25 28.67 -24.36
CA GLU A 974 -87.46 27.72 -25.47
C GLU A 974 -86.13 27.38 -26.17
N ASN A 975 -85.26 28.37 -26.38
CA ASN A 975 -83.89 28.13 -26.87
C ASN A 975 -83.09 27.22 -25.94
N ALA A 976 -83.16 27.47 -24.62
CA ALA A 976 -82.50 26.64 -23.62
C ALA A 976 -83.00 25.19 -23.67
N LYS A 977 -84.32 24.99 -23.73
CA LYS A 977 -84.94 23.68 -23.86
C LYS A 977 -84.47 22.93 -25.11
N GLN A 978 -84.41 23.63 -26.24
CA GLN A 978 -83.90 23.06 -27.49
C GLN A 978 -82.43 22.64 -27.37
N GLY A 979 -81.58 23.53 -26.83
CA GLY A 979 -80.16 23.21 -26.65
C GLY A 979 -79.91 22.07 -25.66
N PHE A 980 -80.69 21.95 -24.57
CA PHE A 980 -80.61 20.80 -23.66
C PHE A 980 -81.01 19.49 -24.36
N THR A 981 -82.04 19.53 -25.21
CA THR A 981 -82.49 18.38 -25.99
C THR A 981 -81.40 17.91 -26.95
N GLU A 982 -80.78 18.85 -27.67
CA GLU A 982 -79.71 18.56 -28.64
C GLU A 982 -78.42 18.07 -27.98
N ALA A 983 -78.14 18.55 -26.76
CA ALA A 983 -77.04 18.05 -25.94
C ALA A 983 -77.32 16.67 -25.32
N GLY A 984 -78.52 16.10 -25.51
CA GLY A 984 -78.94 14.86 -24.84
C GLY A 984 -79.09 15.00 -23.31
N TYR A 985 -79.15 16.24 -22.80
CA TYR A 985 -79.19 16.53 -21.37
C TYR A 985 -80.64 16.78 -20.92
N THR A 986 -81.36 15.70 -20.62
CA THR A 986 -82.81 15.74 -20.43
C THR A 986 -83.27 16.24 -19.05
N ILE A 987 -82.37 16.30 -18.06
CA ILE A 987 -82.69 16.63 -16.66
C ILE A 987 -83.34 18.02 -16.49
N PRO A 988 -82.84 19.11 -17.12
CA PRO A 988 -83.40 20.45 -16.90
C PRO A 988 -84.69 20.74 -17.68
N ILE A 989 -85.00 19.93 -18.70
CA ILE A 989 -86.11 20.20 -19.64
C ILE A 989 -87.44 20.43 -18.92
N PRO A 990 -87.88 19.57 -17.97
CA PRO A 990 -89.15 19.77 -17.27
C PRO A 990 -89.20 21.06 -16.43
N LEU A 991 -88.06 21.46 -15.85
CA LEU A 991 -87.97 22.72 -15.10
C LEU A 991 -88.07 23.92 -16.04
N THR A 992 -87.44 23.86 -17.21
CA THR A 992 -87.54 24.90 -18.23
C THR A 992 -88.99 25.03 -18.75
N ASP A 993 -89.69 23.92 -18.97
CA ASP A 993 -91.12 23.93 -19.33
C ASP A 993 -91.98 24.60 -18.25
N GLN A 994 -91.72 24.28 -16.97
CA GLN A 994 -92.40 24.93 -15.86
C GLN A 994 -92.13 26.44 -15.80
N LYS A 995 -90.90 26.88 -16.08
CA LYS A 995 -90.55 28.31 -16.18
C LYS A 995 -91.34 28.98 -17.30
N ILE A 996 -91.40 28.39 -18.49
CA ILE A 996 -92.16 28.92 -19.63
C ILE A 996 -93.64 29.09 -19.27
N ASP A 997 -94.25 28.09 -18.66
CA ASP A 997 -95.65 28.13 -18.24
C ASP A 997 -95.91 29.18 -17.16
N LEU A 998 -94.99 29.32 -16.21
CA LEU A 998 -95.05 30.35 -15.18
C LEU A 998 -94.99 31.75 -15.80
N VAL A 999 -94.10 31.95 -16.79
CA VAL A 999 -93.96 33.22 -17.51
C VAL A 999 -95.23 33.57 -18.27
N LYS A 1000 -95.79 32.61 -19.03
CA LYS A 1000 -97.06 32.79 -19.75
C LYS A 1000 -98.21 33.16 -18.81
N LYS A 1001 -98.30 32.51 -17.65
CA LYS A 1001 -99.34 32.80 -16.63
C LYS A 1001 -99.20 34.20 -16.03
N GLN A 1002 -98.00 34.66 -15.71
CA GLN A 1002 -97.82 36.03 -15.18
C GLN A 1002 -98.03 37.10 -16.26
N MET A 1003 -97.58 36.84 -17.49
CA MET A 1003 -97.80 37.73 -18.62
C MET A 1003 -99.29 37.91 -18.92
N ALA A 1004 -100.13 36.90 -18.70
CA ALA A 1004 -101.59 37.00 -18.88
C ALA A 1004 -102.31 37.78 -17.76
N LYS A 1005 -101.66 37.98 -16.60
CA LYS A 1005 -102.22 38.73 -15.45
C LYS A 1005 -101.91 40.22 -15.48
N LYS A 1006 -100.96 40.65 -16.32
CA LYS A 1006 -100.51 42.02 -16.52
C LYS A 1006 -101.02 42.55 -17.84
#